data_AF-A0A174TZI0-F1
#
_entry.id   AF-A0A174TZI0-F1
#
_cell.length_a   1.000
_cell.length_b   1.000
_cell.length_c   1.000
_cell.angle_alpha   90.00
_cell.angle_beta   90.00
_cell.angle_gamma   90.00
#
_symmetry.space_group_name_H-M   'P 1'
#
loop_
_entity.id
_entity.type
_entity.pdbx_description
1 polymer ?
#
loop_
_entity_poly.entity_id
_entity_poly.type
_entity_poly.pdbx_seq_one_letter_code
_entity_poly.pdbx_strand_id
1 'polypeptide(L)'
;MRNLKRTLSLALASVMLVGMMSVGASAVNASDFTDADEIVNKDAVSTMTALGIINGKEDGSYFDPTGNVTRAEMAKMLCVAINGGVDPVLGVKDTPTFTDIKGTWAESYIEYCAANGIIAGRGNNKFDPTGTVSATEAAKMLLGVLGYSAEKSGLVGNDWAINTNVLANQNGLYKKLSNLNANTLLTRDNAAQMIYNALDADMVELNAAGNYTTSQYSYTGTESVVTGTERVWVLTIKENNCTDSGIKAAVDALSGSVYNSRSDADETVKEVAGAEFNKVKYALEQKTQNVYGENTVTKYADETMGHKYLSLITDGDAVLTDVEKDSKGTYTLYMNGITTKGQYTKVEGDYSNLIGQKVEVLYKDRENVYGVYASTDSSLIVESTAGKVGTLSNNEVKIDGTTYKVDSNVTTTALYTGKLIDGLNVGGNKAAAVKAYDNDDNGKIDTVVYVPFTAAKVTYVGEKSFNTDVNTNVKFEDVNAYDDMAKNDYVIKSDAANTVDDTDTYVLAETVKGKIEATKSNSVRIDGTWYNYVTTTPDKDLALDSTVKAAVLNGYIVKSEVVTASHELKDYALIVNTAKDINGEQAKLLFADGTTKVVTTDVAYDGNSSRAGIGDLVTYEVKKGEYVLTKAETSDKDKAGFDLILANTYENKSGKGKIGGESIADDAVIFVMDNNNKYSTMTGADFAKYDKDSVKAIKNAYANKDNSTGYNSVVLAYATLNQKVNSITSNYGYVTSAVSTTKNKDGETVSSFTFWDGATEHKDIMTDEKVSLSKGDIFTYEENKDGSYTVTEVDNLLRTAIIAYNEKNGDIRFTDASLSDKGSNVDADITKDTVIIGINSDDKAGVAGAVPTIAIETDKSGVYQANAYYVMGAGDEVKLLVVDTYGNIPAVNSVITVTDPSNLKDTWNKYTDVRLDASKISKAESVNVPADKTLTLTGTNDTNKLTVTVESGATLKVNATQITDGKLEITLKAGGAVVLSDGSVLGKGGIVSCDSDVTIAKTASGVSYTTSGVVTIGDNYSFSDSNTFVLNGSVVGAKEGVKITIGGTAPTGTGVGADKNFYSAAGSASAQGTKAALQNNSTYVWGTVYTDGSGATGMGWVKQ
;
A
#
# COMPACT_ATOMS: atom_id res chain seq x y z
N MET A 1 34.11 -6.82 -45.39
CA MET A 1 33.92 -5.78 -44.36
C MET A 1 33.35 -4.47 -44.92
N ARG A 2 32.48 -4.53 -45.95
CA ARG A 2 32.06 -3.33 -46.70
C ARG A 2 30.82 -2.63 -46.14
N ASN A 3 30.19 -3.23 -45.12
CA ASN A 3 28.84 -2.87 -44.69
C ASN A 3 28.71 -2.52 -43.19
N LEU A 4 29.78 -2.37 -42.41
CA LEU A 4 29.65 -1.97 -40.99
C LEU A 4 28.88 -0.64 -40.77
N LYS A 5 28.74 0.17 -41.84
CA LYS A 5 28.38 1.59 -41.76
C LYS A 5 26.91 1.90 -42.03
N ARG A 6 26.06 0.92 -42.39
CA ARG A 6 24.60 1.11 -42.50
C ARG A 6 23.83 0.38 -41.38
N THR A 7 24.47 -0.57 -40.69
CA THR A 7 23.95 -1.52 -39.70
C THR A 7 23.48 -0.85 -38.40
N LEU A 8 24.09 0.27 -38.03
CA LEU A 8 23.92 0.80 -36.68
C LEU A 8 22.61 1.57 -36.42
N SER A 9 21.90 2.05 -37.45
CA SER A 9 21.00 3.21 -37.28
C SER A 9 19.50 2.97 -37.00
N LEU A 10 19.00 1.76 -36.76
CA LEU A 10 17.54 1.53 -36.73
C LEU A 10 16.94 0.83 -35.49
N ALA A 11 17.73 0.30 -34.55
CA ALA A 11 17.18 -0.55 -33.48
C ALA A 11 17.07 0.08 -32.07
N LEU A 12 17.68 1.25 -31.81
CA LEU A 12 17.76 1.82 -30.46
C LEU A 12 16.64 2.84 -30.12
N ALA A 13 15.44 2.65 -30.68
CA ALA A 13 14.29 3.55 -30.47
C ALA A 13 13.13 2.93 -29.67
N SER A 14 13.29 1.78 -29.02
CA SER A 14 12.24 1.17 -28.19
C SER A 14 12.78 0.65 -26.87
N VAL A 15 13.11 1.57 -25.96
CA VAL A 15 13.28 1.30 -24.52
C VAL A 15 12.51 2.40 -23.79
N MET A 16 11.38 2.07 -23.18
CA MET A 16 10.84 2.83 -22.06
C MET A 16 10.18 1.86 -21.06
N LEU A 17 10.71 1.87 -19.83
CA LEU A 17 10.15 1.39 -18.54
C LEU A 17 9.93 -0.15 -18.41
N VAL A 18 10.34 -0.88 -17.35
CA VAL A 18 10.66 -0.62 -15.93
C VAL A 18 11.61 -1.70 -15.39
N GLY A 19 12.47 -1.37 -14.40
CA GLY A 19 12.96 -2.36 -13.41
C GLY A 19 14.42 -2.25 -12.95
N MET A 20 14.65 -1.33 -12.00
CA MET A 20 15.83 -1.09 -11.12
C MET A 20 16.49 -2.39 -10.56
N MET A 21 17.74 -2.51 -10.09
CA MET A 21 18.92 -1.65 -9.85
C MET A 21 20.07 -2.63 -9.44
N SER A 22 21.35 -2.28 -9.68
CA SER A 22 22.49 -2.41 -8.73
C SER A 22 23.84 -2.75 -9.39
N VAL A 23 24.59 -1.67 -9.63
CA VAL A 23 26.04 -1.46 -9.75
C VAL A 23 27.00 -2.67 -9.87
N GLY A 24 27.67 -2.69 -11.03
CA GLY A 24 29.03 -3.18 -11.21
C GLY A 24 29.55 -2.69 -12.56
N ALA A 25 30.29 -1.56 -12.57
CA ALA A 25 30.94 -0.95 -13.74
C ALA A 25 30.17 -1.16 -15.07
N SER A 26 28.93 -0.68 -15.12
CA SER A 26 28.07 -0.78 -16.29
C SER A 26 28.73 -0.11 -17.50
N ALA A 27 28.79 -0.78 -18.65
CA ALA A 27 29.02 -0.09 -19.91
C ALA A 27 27.95 1.01 -20.07
N VAL A 28 28.37 2.26 -19.94
CA VAL A 28 27.50 3.44 -20.09
C VAL A 28 27.08 3.52 -21.56
N ASN A 29 25.80 3.27 -21.83
CA ASN A 29 25.20 3.44 -23.15
C ASN A 29 24.92 4.91 -23.44
N ALA A 30 24.75 5.29 -24.72
CA ALA A 30 24.36 6.65 -25.07
C ALA A 30 23.06 7.11 -24.38
N SER A 31 22.15 6.18 -24.04
CA SER A 31 20.91 6.42 -23.29
C SER A 31 21.11 6.70 -21.80
N ASP A 32 22.28 6.36 -21.25
CA ASP A 32 22.57 6.49 -19.82
C ASP A 32 23.13 7.88 -19.47
N PHE A 33 23.43 8.68 -20.50
CA PHE A 33 23.79 10.08 -20.32
C PHE A 33 22.56 10.95 -20.11
N THR A 34 22.70 11.94 -19.22
CA THR A 34 21.66 12.93 -18.92
C THR A 34 21.24 13.77 -20.12
N ASP A 35 22.07 13.84 -21.16
CA ASP A 35 21.87 14.55 -22.43
C ASP A 35 21.70 13.61 -23.64
N ALA A 36 21.25 12.37 -23.41
CA ALA A 36 21.04 11.36 -24.44
C ALA A 36 20.18 11.83 -25.64
N ASP A 37 19.22 12.73 -25.41
CA ASP A 37 18.34 13.27 -26.46
C ASP A 37 19.05 14.25 -27.41
N GLU A 38 20.16 14.85 -26.98
CA GLU A 38 20.98 15.75 -27.81
C GLU A 38 22.02 14.99 -28.65
N ILE A 39 22.26 13.70 -28.35
CA ILE A 39 23.21 12.86 -29.07
C ILE A 39 22.60 12.45 -30.43
N VAL A 40 23.25 12.86 -31.53
CA VAL A 40 22.82 12.49 -32.89
C VAL A 40 23.46 11.17 -33.31
N ASN A 41 24.76 10.95 -33.05
CA ASN A 41 25.46 9.72 -33.43
C ASN A 41 25.52 8.71 -32.26
N LYS A 42 24.34 8.32 -31.75
CA LYS A 42 24.19 7.46 -30.55
C LYS A 42 25.03 6.19 -30.59
N ASP A 43 25.07 5.51 -31.74
CA ASP A 43 25.80 4.25 -31.88
C ASP A 43 27.31 4.45 -31.72
N ALA A 44 27.83 5.51 -32.34
CA ALA A 44 29.24 5.86 -32.23
C ALA A 44 29.59 6.22 -30.78
N VAL A 45 28.71 6.95 -30.09
CA VAL A 45 28.90 7.31 -28.69
C VAL A 45 28.88 6.07 -27.78
N SER A 46 27.89 5.19 -27.91
CA SER A 46 27.81 3.95 -27.14
C SER A 46 29.06 3.09 -27.34
N THR A 47 29.47 2.84 -28.59
CA THR A 47 30.65 2.01 -28.87
C THR A 47 31.94 2.67 -28.39
N MET A 48 32.13 3.97 -28.59
CA MET A 48 33.34 4.66 -28.10
C MET A 48 33.41 4.68 -26.57
N THR A 49 32.27 4.71 -25.89
CA THR A 49 32.20 4.66 -24.42
C THR A 49 32.46 3.25 -23.90
N ALA A 50 31.84 2.23 -24.51
CA ALA A 50 32.08 0.82 -24.17
C ALA A 50 33.54 0.40 -24.40
N LEU A 51 34.17 0.94 -25.45
CA LEU A 51 35.59 0.73 -25.72
C LEU A 51 36.52 1.61 -24.86
N GLY A 52 35.98 2.44 -23.95
CA GLY A 52 36.75 3.33 -23.07
C GLY A 52 37.46 4.48 -23.78
N ILE A 53 37.21 4.69 -25.08
CA ILE A 53 37.87 5.70 -25.93
C ILE A 53 37.34 7.10 -25.63
N ILE A 54 36.05 7.23 -25.37
CA ILE A 54 35.40 8.48 -24.99
C ILE A 54 34.58 8.24 -23.73
N ASN A 55 34.83 9.03 -22.68
CA ASN A 55 34.05 8.96 -21.45
C ASN A 55 33.13 10.18 -21.31
N GLY A 56 32.10 10.07 -20.48
CA GLY A 56 31.31 11.22 -20.02
C GLY A 56 32.19 12.25 -19.30
N LYS A 57 31.80 13.52 -19.38
CA LYS A 57 32.33 14.62 -18.57
C LYS A 57 31.77 14.54 -17.14
N GLU A 58 32.37 15.34 -16.25
CA GLU A 58 31.99 15.44 -14.83
C GLU A 58 32.14 14.11 -14.07
N ASP A 59 31.07 13.60 -13.45
CA ASP A 59 31.03 12.31 -12.75
C ASP A 59 30.86 11.11 -13.69
N GLY A 60 30.81 11.35 -15.00
CA GLY A 60 30.61 10.34 -16.04
C GLY A 60 29.18 10.30 -16.61
N SER A 61 28.24 11.07 -16.06
CA SER A 61 26.82 11.05 -16.45
C SER A 61 26.43 12.03 -17.56
N TYR A 62 27.33 12.89 -18.04
CA TYR A 62 27.05 13.92 -19.04
C TYR A 62 27.98 13.80 -20.25
N PHE A 63 27.49 13.64 -21.48
CA PHE A 63 28.35 13.41 -22.64
C PHE A 63 28.89 14.70 -23.28
N ASP A 64 28.10 15.76 -23.34
CA ASP A 64 28.31 17.02 -24.07
C ASP A 64 28.43 16.83 -25.61
N PRO A 65 27.34 16.39 -26.31
CA PRO A 65 27.38 16.09 -27.73
C PRO A 65 27.58 17.32 -28.61
N THR A 66 27.11 18.50 -28.17
CA THR A 66 27.20 19.76 -28.93
C THR A 66 28.50 20.52 -28.66
N GLY A 67 29.20 20.21 -27.55
CA GLY A 67 30.49 20.79 -27.21
C GLY A 67 31.58 20.49 -28.23
N ASN A 68 32.45 21.46 -28.48
CA ASN A 68 33.58 21.31 -29.40
C ASN A 68 34.74 20.58 -28.74
N VAL A 69 35.37 19.66 -29.48
CA VAL A 69 36.53 18.90 -29.01
C VAL A 69 37.79 19.74 -29.11
N THR A 70 38.56 19.81 -28.02
CA THR A 70 39.89 20.41 -28.00
C THR A 70 40.93 19.47 -28.63
N ARG A 71 42.03 20.02 -29.14
CA ARG A 71 43.14 19.22 -29.68
C ARG A 71 43.74 18.28 -28.63
N ALA A 72 43.75 18.70 -27.36
CA ALA A 72 44.13 17.87 -26.23
C ALA A 72 43.19 16.66 -26.03
N GLU A 73 41.87 16.88 -26.04
CA GLU A 73 40.88 15.81 -25.94
C GLU A 73 40.97 14.84 -27.11
N MET A 74 41.10 15.34 -28.34
CA MET A 74 41.26 14.48 -29.52
C MET A 74 42.56 13.66 -29.43
N ALA A 75 43.67 14.24 -28.96
CA ALA A 75 44.91 13.51 -28.76
C ALA A 75 44.78 12.41 -27.69
N LYS A 76 44.03 12.65 -26.61
CA LYS A 76 43.72 11.62 -25.61
C LYS A 76 42.87 10.50 -26.21
N MET A 77 41.76 10.81 -26.88
CA MET A 77 40.88 9.80 -27.48
C MET A 77 41.65 8.88 -28.43
N LEU A 78 42.46 9.43 -29.33
CA LEU A 78 43.27 8.63 -30.25
C LEU A 78 44.35 7.81 -29.52
N CYS A 79 44.96 8.38 -28.48
CA CYS A 79 45.95 7.66 -27.68
C CYS A 79 45.33 6.44 -26.97
N VAL A 80 44.14 6.59 -26.38
CA VAL A 80 43.42 5.49 -25.74
C VAL A 80 43.01 4.43 -26.77
N ALA A 81 42.49 4.87 -27.93
CA ALA A 81 42.09 3.96 -29.01
C ALA A 81 43.24 3.06 -29.50
N ILE A 82 44.44 3.62 -29.73
CA ILE A 82 45.59 2.84 -30.20
C ILE A 82 46.27 2.00 -29.10
N ASN A 83 45.85 2.16 -27.83
CA ASN A 83 46.31 1.36 -26.69
C ASN A 83 45.22 0.39 -26.21
N GLY A 84 44.33 -0.04 -27.09
CA GLY A 84 43.35 -1.08 -26.77
C GLY A 84 42.17 -0.60 -25.93
N GLY A 85 41.84 0.70 -25.97
CA GLY A 85 40.69 1.24 -25.25
C GLY A 85 40.93 1.44 -23.75
N VAL A 86 42.16 1.21 -23.30
CA VAL A 86 42.59 1.38 -21.91
C VAL A 86 43.43 2.64 -21.81
N ASP A 87 43.19 3.46 -20.78
CA ASP A 87 44.00 4.66 -20.51
C ASP A 87 45.45 4.24 -20.18
N PRO A 88 46.42 4.52 -21.07
CA PRO A 88 47.77 4.00 -20.91
C PRO A 88 48.57 4.80 -19.86
N VAL A 89 49.45 4.12 -19.12
CA VAL A 89 50.39 4.79 -18.22
C VAL A 89 51.57 5.34 -19.04
N LEU A 90 51.54 6.64 -19.31
CA LEU A 90 52.52 7.33 -20.15
C LEU A 90 53.47 8.21 -19.32
N GLY A 91 54.77 8.17 -19.65
CA GLY A 91 55.79 9.01 -19.01
C GLY A 91 55.77 10.46 -19.50
N VAL A 92 56.20 11.38 -18.64
CA VAL A 92 56.38 12.81 -18.95
C VAL A 92 57.82 13.05 -19.42
N LYS A 93 58.03 13.83 -20.48
CA LYS A 93 59.37 14.21 -20.96
C LYS A 93 59.87 15.46 -20.24
N ASP A 94 61.15 15.49 -19.87
CA ASP A 94 61.77 16.68 -19.24
C ASP A 94 61.66 17.94 -20.12
N THR A 95 61.82 17.74 -21.44
CA THR A 95 61.66 18.77 -22.48
C THR A 95 60.65 18.29 -23.52
N PRO A 96 59.40 18.77 -23.47
CA PRO A 96 58.38 18.45 -24.47
C PRO A 96 58.73 18.96 -25.87
N THR A 97 58.26 18.25 -26.88
CA THR A 97 58.37 18.55 -28.31
C THR A 97 57.71 19.89 -28.65
N PHE A 98 56.60 20.22 -27.97
CA PHE A 98 55.90 21.49 -28.12
C PHE A 98 56.07 22.36 -26.87
N THR A 99 56.28 23.65 -27.08
CA THR A 99 56.60 24.61 -26.01
C THR A 99 55.42 24.96 -25.10
N ASP A 100 54.19 24.68 -25.54
CA ASP A 100 52.93 25.10 -24.91
C ASP A 100 52.14 23.97 -24.24
N ILE A 101 52.71 22.76 -24.13
CA ILE A 101 52.03 21.61 -23.51
C ILE A 101 52.57 21.24 -22.12
N LYS A 102 53.69 21.83 -21.70
CA LYS A 102 54.33 21.54 -20.41
C LYS A 102 53.40 21.89 -19.25
N GLY A 103 53.14 20.92 -18.37
CA GLY A 103 52.26 21.06 -17.21
C GLY A 103 50.76 20.96 -17.53
N THR A 104 50.38 20.60 -18.77
CA THR A 104 48.98 20.32 -19.12
C THR A 104 48.62 18.86 -18.84
N TRP A 105 47.35 18.59 -18.52
CA TRP A 105 46.87 17.21 -18.30
C TRP A 105 47.06 16.31 -19.53
N ALA A 106 47.14 16.91 -20.71
CA ALA A 106 47.24 16.21 -21.98
C ALA A 106 48.68 15.97 -22.45
N GLU A 107 49.69 16.44 -21.70
CA GLU A 107 51.10 16.45 -22.10
C GLU A 107 51.58 15.09 -22.59
N SER A 108 51.39 14.04 -21.79
CA SER A 108 51.86 12.70 -22.13
C SER A 108 51.14 12.10 -23.34
N TYR A 109 49.83 12.34 -23.49
CA TYR A 109 49.06 11.86 -24.65
C TYR A 109 49.48 12.56 -25.94
N ILE A 110 49.72 13.87 -25.88
CA ILE A 110 50.20 14.65 -27.02
C ILE A 110 51.60 14.18 -27.43
N GLU A 111 52.51 13.99 -26.47
CA GLU A 111 53.85 13.47 -26.75
C GLU A 111 53.83 12.07 -27.38
N TYR A 112 52.97 11.19 -26.86
CA TYR A 112 52.84 9.83 -27.38
C TYR A 112 52.33 9.83 -28.83
N CYS A 113 51.26 10.55 -29.10
CA CYS A 113 50.70 10.66 -30.45
C CYS A 113 51.66 11.36 -31.42
N ALA A 114 52.43 12.36 -30.97
CA ALA A 114 53.41 13.05 -31.80
C ALA A 114 54.60 12.13 -32.16
N ALA A 115 55.09 11.35 -31.19
CA ALA A 115 56.15 10.37 -31.41
C ALA A 115 55.75 9.27 -32.41
N ASN A 116 54.46 8.91 -32.45
CA ASN A 116 53.90 7.96 -33.41
C ASN A 116 53.54 8.60 -34.77
N GLY A 117 53.80 9.90 -34.96
CA GLY A 117 53.52 10.60 -36.22
C GLY A 117 52.02 10.85 -36.49
N ILE A 118 51.16 10.64 -35.50
CA ILE A 118 49.71 10.76 -35.61
C ILE A 118 49.29 12.24 -35.60
N ILE A 119 50.00 13.08 -34.84
CA ILE A 119 49.66 14.48 -34.64
C ILE A 119 50.86 15.40 -34.92
N ALA A 120 50.58 16.64 -35.28
CA ALA A 120 51.58 17.68 -35.50
C ALA A 120 51.11 19.03 -34.92
N GLY A 121 52.07 19.91 -34.63
CA GLY A 121 51.81 21.26 -34.14
C GLY A 121 51.29 22.22 -35.23
N ARG A 122 50.79 23.38 -34.81
CA ARG A 122 50.28 24.46 -35.71
C ARG A 122 51.38 25.43 -36.19
N GLY A 123 52.66 25.09 -35.96
CA GLY A 123 53.81 25.92 -36.26
C GLY A 123 54.41 26.60 -35.02
N ASN A 124 55.56 27.26 -35.17
CA ASN A 124 56.28 27.94 -34.08
C ASN A 124 56.54 27.06 -32.83
N ASN A 125 56.75 25.75 -33.02
CA ASN A 125 56.89 24.76 -31.94
C ASN A 125 55.73 24.77 -30.92
N LYS A 126 54.49 25.01 -31.38
CA LYS A 126 53.28 24.99 -30.56
C LYS A 126 52.28 23.95 -31.03
N PHE A 127 51.64 23.28 -30.09
CA PHE A 127 50.56 22.33 -30.34
C PHE A 127 49.16 22.96 -30.28
N ASP A 128 48.98 23.98 -29.43
CA ASP A 128 47.71 24.60 -29.08
C ASP A 128 46.71 23.61 -28.43
N PRO A 129 47.00 23.10 -27.21
CA PRO A 129 46.20 22.05 -26.57
C PRO A 129 44.77 22.47 -26.23
N THR A 130 44.55 23.75 -25.91
CA THR A 130 43.22 24.31 -25.58
C THR A 130 42.42 24.72 -26.83
N GLY A 131 43.08 24.83 -27.99
CA GLY A 131 42.41 25.13 -29.25
C GLY A 131 41.47 24.01 -29.66
N THR A 132 40.31 24.37 -30.21
CA THR A 132 39.37 23.41 -30.80
C THR A 132 39.91 22.84 -32.10
N VAL A 133 39.58 21.57 -32.36
CA VAL A 133 39.96 20.84 -33.58
C VAL A 133 38.88 21.00 -34.64
N SER A 134 39.28 21.23 -35.90
CA SER A 134 38.34 21.14 -37.03
C SER A 134 38.16 19.70 -37.50
N ALA A 135 37.08 19.43 -38.23
CA ALA A 135 36.86 18.11 -38.83
C ALA A 135 38.02 17.69 -39.77
N THR A 136 38.55 18.60 -40.59
CA THR A 136 39.74 18.31 -41.42
C THR A 136 40.98 18.03 -40.57
N GLU A 137 41.21 18.74 -39.48
CA GLU A 137 42.34 18.44 -38.58
C GLU A 137 42.19 17.06 -37.92
N ALA A 138 41.00 16.72 -37.43
CA ALA A 138 40.72 15.41 -36.84
C ALA A 138 40.88 14.27 -37.86
N ALA A 139 40.42 14.47 -39.10
CA ALA A 139 40.60 13.51 -40.18
C ALA A 139 42.08 13.28 -40.50
N LYS A 140 42.91 14.33 -40.49
CA LYS A 140 44.35 14.20 -40.65
C LYS A 140 44.97 13.34 -39.54
N MET A 141 44.54 13.56 -38.29
CA MET A 141 45.02 12.78 -37.15
C MET A 141 44.63 11.29 -37.29
N LEU A 142 43.38 11.00 -37.67
CA LEU A 142 42.90 9.64 -37.92
C LEU A 142 43.63 8.96 -39.07
N LEU A 143 43.91 9.66 -40.17
CA LEU A 143 44.72 9.12 -41.26
C LEU A 143 46.14 8.74 -40.79
N GLY A 144 46.71 9.52 -39.86
CA GLY A 144 47.95 9.16 -39.18
C GLY A 144 47.84 7.86 -38.39
N VAL A 145 46.73 7.65 -37.68
CA VAL A 145 46.43 6.37 -36.99
C VAL A 145 46.34 5.20 -37.97
N LEU A 146 45.73 5.40 -39.14
CA LEU A 146 45.62 4.38 -40.18
C LEU A 146 46.95 4.04 -40.88
N GLY A 147 48.04 4.73 -40.54
CA GLY A 147 49.38 4.47 -41.09
C GLY A 147 49.78 5.39 -42.26
N TYR A 148 48.97 6.38 -42.61
CA TYR A 148 49.34 7.35 -43.65
C TYR A 148 50.37 8.36 -43.14
N SER A 149 51.52 8.41 -43.80
CA SER A 149 52.54 9.45 -43.60
C SER A 149 52.06 10.80 -44.15
N ALA A 150 52.10 11.83 -43.30
CA ALA A 150 51.67 13.18 -43.66
C ALA A 150 52.47 13.77 -44.83
N GLU A 151 53.76 13.46 -44.94
CA GLU A 151 54.61 13.96 -46.04
C GLU A 151 54.31 13.24 -47.36
N LYS A 152 54.20 11.90 -47.34
CA LYS A 152 53.98 11.09 -48.54
C LYS A 152 52.56 11.25 -49.10
N SER A 153 51.58 11.40 -48.23
CA SER A 153 50.17 11.58 -48.61
C SER A 153 49.81 13.04 -48.89
N GLY A 154 50.78 13.97 -48.88
CA GLY A 154 50.52 15.39 -49.16
C GLY A 154 49.61 16.07 -48.14
N LEU A 155 49.61 15.60 -46.88
CA LEU A 155 48.83 16.16 -45.77
C LEU A 155 49.57 17.33 -45.09
N VAL A 156 50.50 17.96 -45.80
CA VAL A 156 51.29 19.13 -45.42
C VAL A 156 51.39 20.10 -46.60
N GLY A 157 51.80 21.35 -46.38
CA GLY A 157 51.88 22.37 -47.43
C GLY A 157 50.54 23.03 -47.76
N ASN A 158 50.42 23.73 -48.90
CA ASN A 158 49.25 24.58 -49.19
C ASN A 158 47.95 23.80 -49.47
N ASP A 159 48.05 22.61 -50.07
CA ASP A 159 46.88 21.79 -50.45
C ASP A 159 46.51 20.71 -49.42
N TRP A 160 47.13 20.77 -48.23
CA TRP A 160 47.03 19.72 -47.22
C TRP A 160 45.58 19.37 -46.83
N ALA A 161 44.72 20.38 -46.71
CA ALA A 161 43.33 20.21 -46.31
C ALA A 161 42.52 19.49 -47.39
N ILE A 162 42.80 19.78 -48.67
CA ILE A 162 42.14 19.14 -49.81
C ILE A 162 42.54 17.66 -49.85
N ASN A 163 43.84 17.36 -49.78
CA ASN A 163 44.35 15.99 -49.81
C ASN A 163 43.84 15.17 -48.61
N THR A 164 43.82 15.78 -47.42
CA THR A 164 43.25 15.17 -46.21
C THR A 164 41.79 14.81 -46.41
N ASN A 165 40.97 15.74 -46.91
CA ASN A 165 39.54 15.49 -47.07
C ASN A 165 39.24 14.45 -48.15
N VAL A 166 40.01 14.41 -49.24
CA VAL A 166 39.89 13.37 -50.28
C VAL A 166 40.22 12.00 -49.69
N LEU A 167 41.35 11.87 -49.00
CA LEU A 167 41.80 10.60 -48.44
C LEU A 167 40.90 10.11 -47.30
N ALA A 168 40.41 11.03 -46.47
CA ALA A 168 39.43 10.75 -45.42
C ALA A 168 38.10 10.26 -46.00
N ASN A 169 37.64 10.82 -47.12
CA ASN A 169 36.46 10.33 -47.83
C ASN A 169 36.69 8.93 -48.43
N GLN A 170 37.87 8.68 -49.04
CA GLN A 170 38.22 7.38 -49.60
C GLN A 170 38.24 6.28 -48.53
N ASN A 171 38.76 6.59 -47.34
CA ASN A 171 38.75 5.69 -46.18
C ASN A 171 37.41 5.71 -45.40
N GLY A 172 36.45 6.54 -45.84
CA GLY A 172 35.11 6.60 -45.28
C GLY A 172 35.05 7.15 -43.85
N LEU A 173 35.97 8.05 -43.46
CA LEU A 173 36.02 8.70 -42.15
C LEU A 173 34.86 9.69 -41.94
N TYR A 174 34.31 10.27 -43.02
CA TYR A 174 33.17 11.20 -42.99
C TYR A 174 31.81 10.53 -43.24
N LYS A 175 31.74 9.20 -43.23
CA LYS A 175 30.46 8.50 -43.42
C LYS A 175 29.49 8.85 -42.28
N LYS A 176 28.18 8.94 -42.59
CA LYS A 176 27.10 9.41 -41.69
C LYS A 176 27.22 10.88 -41.22
N LEU A 177 28.17 11.64 -41.75
CA LEU A 177 28.39 13.06 -41.44
C LEU A 177 28.07 13.96 -42.64
N SER A 178 26.93 13.70 -43.30
CA SER A 178 26.55 14.37 -44.57
C SER A 178 26.37 15.89 -44.47
N ASN A 179 26.11 16.42 -43.26
CA ASN A 179 25.98 17.85 -42.98
C ASN A 179 27.26 18.47 -42.38
N LEU A 180 28.32 17.69 -42.20
CA LEU A 180 29.57 18.18 -41.62
C LEU A 180 30.32 19.05 -42.63
N ASN A 181 30.53 20.32 -42.28
CA ASN A 181 31.48 21.15 -43.01
C ASN A 181 32.89 20.83 -42.48
N ALA A 182 33.75 20.28 -43.33
CA ALA A 182 35.09 19.86 -42.93
C ALA A 182 35.94 21.02 -42.34
N ASN A 183 35.58 22.28 -42.63
CA ASN A 183 36.26 23.47 -42.14
C ASN A 183 35.70 24.03 -40.81
N THR A 184 34.61 23.49 -40.27
CA THR A 184 34.05 23.93 -38.99
C THR A 184 34.64 23.17 -37.80
N LEU A 185 34.43 23.70 -36.60
CA LEU A 185 34.82 23.05 -35.35
C LEU A 185 34.09 21.72 -35.20
N LEU A 186 34.81 20.71 -34.70
CA LEU A 186 34.30 19.36 -34.55
C LEU A 186 33.62 19.22 -33.17
N THR A 187 32.33 18.91 -33.18
CA THR A 187 31.60 18.56 -31.97
C THR A 187 32.01 17.18 -31.46
N ARG A 188 31.82 16.93 -30.17
CA ARG A 188 32.19 15.67 -29.52
C ARG A 188 31.44 14.47 -30.09
N ASP A 189 30.17 14.66 -30.43
CA ASP A 189 29.35 13.67 -31.12
C ASP A 189 29.91 13.31 -32.51
N ASN A 190 30.28 14.32 -33.31
CA ASN A 190 30.89 14.08 -34.61
C ASN A 190 32.30 13.47 -34.51
N ALA A 191 33.05 13.80 -33.46
CA ALA A 191 34.35 13.17 -33.19
C ALA A 191 34.19 11.68 -32.86
N ALA A 192 33.20 11.31 -32.04
CA ALA A 192 32.84 9.91 -31.78
C ALA A 192 32.55 9.18 -33.10
N GLN A 193 31.73 9.78 -33.97
CA GLN A 193 31.40 9.19 -35.28
C GLN A 193 32.61 9.03 -36.21
N MET A 194 33.55 9.98 -36.22
CA MET A 194 34.76 9.87 -37.04
C MET A 194 35.72 8.79 -36.53
N ILE A 195 35.90 8.66 -35.21
CA ILE A 195 36.73 7.60 -34.62
C ILE A 195 36.07 6.23 -34.82
N TYR A 196 34.76 6.16 -34.62
CA TYR A 196 33.95 4.98 -34.93
C TYR A 196 34.15 4.53 -36.38
N ASN A 197 34.06 5.46 -37.34
CA ASN A 197 34.29 5.16 -38.76
C ASN A 197 35.71 4.67 -39.07
N ALA A 198 36.69 5.04 -38.25
CA ALA A 198 38.07 4.66 -38.41
C ALA A 198 38.34 3.23 -37.93
N LEU A 199 37.55 2.69 -36.99
CA LEU A 199 37.70 1.30 -36.51
C LEU A 199 37.61 0.27 -37.65
N ASP A 200 36.83 0.54 -38.69
CA ASP A 200 36.72 -0.31 -39.89
C ASP A 200 37.65 0.06 -41.03
N ALA A 201 38.34 1.19 -40.92
CA ALA A 201 39.21 1.61 -42.00
C ALA A 201 40.44 0.72 -42.03
N ASP A 202 40.82 0.31 -43.24
CA ASP A 202 41.97 -0.53 -43.48
C ASP A 202 43.24 0.18 -43.01
N MET A 203 44.06 -0.52 -42.26
CA MET A 203 45.40 -0.08 -41.91
C MET A 203 46.27 -0.17 -43.15
N VAL A 204 47.11 0.84 -43.39
CA VAL A 204 48.05 0.83 -44.50
C VAL A 204 49.49 0.82 -43.99
N GLU A 205 50.36 0.21 -44.79
CA GLU A 205 51.79 0.25 -44.60
C GLU A 205 52.47 0.77 -45.87
N LEU A 206 53.56 1.52 -45.69
CA LEU A 206 54.34 2.02 -46.81
C LEU A 206 55.35 0.94 -47.22
N ASN A 207 55.18 0.37 -48.41
CA ASN A 207 56.12 -0.61 -48.92
C ASN A 207 57.46 0.03 -49.34
N ALA A 208 58.47 -0.81 -49.62
CA ALA A 208 59.80 -0.34 -50.02
C ALA A 208 59.82 0.48 -51.33
N ALA A 209 58.77 0.40 -52.16
CA ALA A 209 58.61 1.20 -53.37
C ALA A 209 57.94 2.57 -53.12
N GLY A 210 57.54 2.86 -51.87
CA GLY A 210 56.90 4.11 -51.48
C GLY A 210 55.39 4.16 -51.75
N ASN A 211 54.75 3.03 -52.04
CA ASN A 211 53.30 2.92 -52.22
C ASN A 211 52.64 2.36 -50.96
N TYR A 212 51.40 2.78 -50.68
CA TYR A 212 50.59 2.20 -49.61
C TYR A 212 49.98 0.87 -50.03
N THR A 213 50.12 -0.14 -49.18
CA THR A 213 49.42 -1.42 -49.28
C THR A 213 48.60 -1.65 -48.00
N THR A 214 47.45 -2.30 -48.12
CA THR A 214 46.65 -2.70 -46.97
C THR A 214 47.44 -3.71 -46.12
N SER A 215 47.53 -3.44 -44.82
CA SER A 215 48.14 -4.35 -43.84
C SER A 215 47.27 -5.60 -43.74
N GLN A 216 47.87 -6.77 -43.54
CA GLN A 216 47.13 -8.03 -43.39
C GLN A 216 47.60 -8.79 -42.16
N TYR A 217 46.67 -9.52 -41.54
CA TYR A 217 46.97 -10.46 -40.44
C TYR A 217 46.59 -11.89 -40.83
N SER A 218 47.30 -12.87 -40.28
CA SER A 218 46.99 -14.29 -40.49
C SER A 218 46.18 -14.85 -39.33
N TYR A 219 45.18 -15.68 -39.64
CA TYR A 219 44.39 -16.40 -38.64
C TYR A 219 44.21 -17.87 -39.04
N THR A 220 43.84 -18.69 -38.07
CA THR A 220 43.59 -20.11 -38.25
C THR A 220 42.11 -20.32 -38.60
N GLY A 221 41.82 -20.79 -39.80
CA GLY A 221 40.46 -21.13 -40.26
C GLY A 221 40.30 -22.62 -40.53
N THR A 222 39.07 -23.10 -40.66
CA THR A 222 38.76 -24.46 -41.10
C THR A 222 38.23 -24.46 -42.53
N GLU A 223 38.57 -25.50 -43.30
CA GLU A 223 38.00 -25.78 -44.62
C GLU A 223 37.50 -27.23 -44.67
N SER A 224 36.36 -27.41 -45.34
CA SER A 224 35.76 -28.72 -45.54
C SER A 224 36.51 -29.45 -46.65
N VAL A 225 37.15 -30.56 -46.29
CA VAL A 225 37.90 -31.41 -47.23
C VAL A 225 37.33 -32.81 -47.21
N VAL A 226 37.39 -33.53 -48.33
CA VAL A 226 36.96 -34.93 -48.37
C VAL A 226 37.91 -35.77 -47.51
N THR A 227 37.42 -36.27 -46.37
CA THR A 227 38.18 -37.11 -45.42
C THR A 227 37.96 -38.60 -45.63
N GLY A 228 36.92 -38.99 -46.37
CA GLY A 228 36.65 -40.39 -46.70
C GLY A 228 35.51 -40.58 -47.68
N THR A 229 35.11 -41.83 -47.88
CA THR A 229 33.86 -42.18 -48.59
C THR A 229 33.13 -43.29 -47.83
N GLU A 230 31.81 -43.20 -47.74
CA GLU A 230 30.97 -44.22 -47.10
C GLU A 230 29.92 -44.79 -48.05
N ARG A 231 29.44 -45.99 -47.73
CA ARG A 231 28.42 -46.68 -48.52
C ARG A 231 27.05 -46.43 -47.93
N VAL A 232 26.17 -45.85 -48.74
CA VAL A 232 24.78 -45.55 -48.39
C VAL A 232 23.82 -46.30 -49.30
N TRP A 233 22.58 -46.45 -48.87
CA TRP A 233 21.51 -47.10 -49.61
C TRP A 233 20.45 -46.06 -49.96
N VAL A 234 20.23 -45.85 -51.26
CA VAL A 234 19.19 -44.95 -51.76
C VAL A 234 17.93 -45.75 -52.02
N LEU A 235 16.85 -45.37 -51.33
CA LEU A 235 15.53 -45.95 -51.45
C LEU A 235 14.82 -45.39 -52.67
N THR A 236 14.17 -46.24 -53.46
CA THR A 236 13.31 -45.82 -54.57
C THR A 236 12.01 -46.59 -54.50
N ILE A 237 10.90 -45.87 -54.32
CA ILE A 237 9.57 -46.46 -54.39
C ILE A 237 9.26 -46.76 -55.86
N LYS A 238 8.87 -48.00 -56.14
CA LYS A 238 8.57 -48.49 -57.49
C LYS A 238 7.07 -48.53 -57.75
N GLU A 239 6.30 -48.95 -56.76
CA GLU A 239 4.84 -48.96 -56.80
C GLU A 239 4.29 -48.64 -55.41
N ASN A 240 3.27 -47.80 -55.33
CA ASN A 240 2.60 -47.44 -54.09
C ASN A 240 1.08 -47.46 -54.29
N ASN A 241 0.44 -48.50 -53.75
CA ASN A 241 -1.00 -48.72 -53.85
C ASN A 241 -1.72 -48.55 -52.50
N CYS A 242 -1.12 -47.79 -51.57
CA CYS A 242 -1.77 -47.42 -50.31
C CYS A 242 -3.11 -46.72 -50.58
N THR A 243 -4.13 -47.07 -49.81
CA THR A 243 -5.50 -46.56 -49.98
C THR A 243 -5.78 -45.35 -49.11
N ASP A 244 -5.03 -45.18 -48.01
CA ASP A 244 -5.05 -43.97 -47.22
C ASP A 244 -4.19 -42.89 -47.89
N SER A 245 -4.77 -41.71 -48.14
CA SER A 245 -4.08 -40.63 -48.85
C SER A 245 -2.89 -40.05 -48.09
N GLY A 246 -2.93 -40.06 -46.75
CA GLY A 246 -1.84 -39.59 -45.90
C GLY A 246 -0.67 -40.57 -45.91
N ILE A 247 -0.97 -41.87 -45.74
CA ILE A 247 0.05 -42.94 -45.82
C ILE A 247 0.66 -42.99 -47.21
N LYS A 248 -0.17 -42.89 -48.26
CA LYS A 248 0.31 -42.90 -49.65
C LYS A 248 1.29 -41.76 -49.90
N ALA A 249 0.96 -40.53 -49.48
CA ALA A 249 1.85 -39.38 -49.62
C ALA A 249 3.15 -39.56 -48.82
N ALA A 250 3.06 -40.09 -47.59
CA ALA A 250 4.22 -40.33 -46.74
C ALA A 250 5.16 -41.39 -47.35
N VAL A 251 4.63 -42.46 -47.92
CA VAL A 251 5.42 -43.49 -48.62
C VAL A 251 6.06 -42.92 -49.90
N ASP A 252 5.32 -42.16 -50.71
CA ASP A 252 5.86 -41.56 -51.94
C ASP A 252 7.03 -40.61 -51.63
N ALA A 253 6.97 -39.88 -50.50
CA ALA A 253 8.02 -38.99 -50.03
C ALA A 253 9.32 -39.73 -49.63
N LEU A 254 9.27 -41.04 -49.35
CA LEU A 254 10.47 -41.82 -49.03
C LEU A 254 11.37 -42.09 -50.24
N SER A 255 10.83 -41.96 -51.47
CA SER A 255 11.60 -42.21 -52.69
C SER A 255 12.69 -41.16 -52.89
N GLY A 256 13.95 -41.59 -52.98
CA GLY A 256 15.14 -40.75 -53.03
C GLY A 256 15.88 -40.62 -51.69
N SER A 257 15.29 -41.12 -50.60
CA SER A 257 15.90 -41.07 -49.27
C SER A 257 17.15 -41.95 -49.18
N VAL A 258 18.13 -41.52 -48.39
CA VAL A 258 19.45 -42.15 -48.26
C VAL A 258 19.62 -42.68 -46.84
N TYR A 259 20.05 -43.95 -46.72
CA TYR A 259 20.18 -44.64 -45.43
C TYR A 259 21.56 -45.26 -45.27
N ASN A 260 22.06 -45.28 -44.03
CA ASN A 260 23.38 -45.83 -43.71
C ASN A 260 23.41 -47.37 -43.72
N SER A 261 22.24 -48.00 -43.61
CA SER A 261 22.11 -49.44 -43.78
C SER A 261 20.85 -49.79 -44.57
N ARG A 262 20.88 -50.98 -45.18
CA ARG A 262 19.72 -51.55 -45.85
C ARG A 262 18.58 -51.82 -44.86
N SER A 263 18.92 -52.21 -43.63
CA SER A 263 17.94 -52.55 -42.58
C SER A 263 17.11 -51.34 -42.19
N ASP A 264 17.74 -50.18 -42.02
CA ASP A 264 17.04 -48.95 -41.60
C ASP A 264 16.08 -48.47 -42.67
N ALA A 265 16.48 -48.56 -43.94
CA ALA A 265 15.61 -48.24 -45.06
C ALA A 265 14.40 -49.17 -45.14
N ASP A 266 14.61 -50.48 -44.94
CA ASP A 266 13.55 -51.49 -44.93
C ASP A 266 12.57 -51.26 -43.76
N GLU A 267 13.08 -50.94 -42.57
CA GLU A 267 12.28 -50.67 -41.38
C GLU A 267 11.46 -49.38 -41.52
N THR A 268 12.06 -48.32 -42.05
CA THR A 268 11.39 -47.02 -42.26
C THR A 268 10.19 -47.14 -43.21
N VAL A 269 10.34 -47.85 -44.33
CA VAL A 269 9.21 -48.07 -45.26
C VAL A 269 8.10 -48.88 -44.58
N LYS A 270 8.47 -49.86 -43.76
CA LYS A 270 7.52 -50.72 -43.04
C LYS A 270 6.74 -49.97 -41.97
N GLU A 271 7.41 -49.07 -41.25
CA GLU A 271 6.78 -48.23 -40.24
C GLU A 271 5.84 -47.22 -40.86
N VAL A 272 6.30 -46.48 -41.88
CA VAL A 272 5.51 -45.44 -42.55
C VAL A 272 4.29 -46.01 -43.28
N ALA A 273 4.44 -47.16 -43.95
CA ALA A 273 3.31 -47.82 -44.60
C ALA A 273 2.41 -48.57 -43.61
N GLY A 274 2.91 -48.88 -42.40
CA GLY A 274 2.18 -49.57 -41.34
C GLY A 274 1.51 -50.85 -41.81
N ALA A 275 0.21 -50.98 -41.52
CA ALA A 275 -0.59 -52.14 -41.94
C ALA A 275 -0.74 -52.27 -43.47
N GLU A 276 -0.45 -51.23 -44.24
CA GLU A 276 -0.51 -51.21 -45.70
C GLU A 276 0.84 -51.50 -46.37
N PHE A 277 1.89 -51.87 -45.62
CA PHE A 277 3.22 -52.17 -46.17
C PHE A 277 3.21 -53.19 -47.31
N ASN A 278 2.30 -54.17 -47.27
CA ASN A 278 2.14 -55.15 -48.35
C ASN A 278 1.68 -54.56 -49.70
N LYS A 279 1.25 -53.29 -49.73
CA LYS A 279 0.84 -52.54 -50.93
C LYS A 279 1.95 -51.67 -51.52
N VAL A 280 3.13 -51.64 -50.89
CA VAL A 280 4.28 -50.83 -51.32
C VAL A 280 5.38 -51.73 -51.88
N LYS A 281 5.91 -51.40 -53.07
CA LYS A 281 7.12 -52.02 -53.62
C LYS A 281 8.22 -50.98 -53.76
N TYR A 282 9.42 -51.32 -53.35
CA TYR A 282 10.57 -50.43 -53.40
C TYR A 282 11.85 -51.19 -53.74
N ALA A 283 12.89 -50.43 -54.12
CA ALA A 283 14.23 -50.91 -54.38
C ALA A 283 15.25 -50.10 -53.58
N LEU A 284 16.35 -50.74 -53.20
CA LEU A 284 17.47 -50.10 -52.50
C LEU A 284 18.73 -50.23 -53.35
N GLU A 285 19.30 -49.09 -53.76
CA GLU A 285 20.53 -49.01 -54.55
C GLU A 285 21.69 -48.57 -53.66
N GLN A 286 22.79 -49.32 -53.65
CA GLN A 286 23.97 -48.93 -52.89
C GLN A 286 24.79 -47.89 -53.66
N LYS A 287 25.05 -46.73 -53.05
CA LYS A 287 25.89 -45.67 -53.59
C LYS A 287 27.03 -45.33 -52.64
N THR A 288 28.03 -44.61 -53.16
CA THR A 288 29.17 -44.14 -52.38
C THR A 288 29.05 -42.62 -52.24
N GLN A 289 29.15 -42.11 -51.02
CA GLN A 289 29.05 -40.69 -50.68
C GLN A 289 30.38 -40.21 -50.09
N ASN A 290 30.83 -39.01 -50.50
CA ASN A 290 32.00 -38.38 -49.90
C ASN A 290 31.69 -38.00 -48.45
N VAL A 291 32.57 -38.40 -47.55
CA VAL A 291 32.60 -37.94 -46.16
C VAL A 291 33.53 -36.74 -46.13
N TYR A 292 32.99 -35.59 -45.74
CA TYR A 292 33.76 -34.37 -45.56
C TYR A 292 34.17 -34.25 -44.09
N GLY A 293 35.38 -33.80 -43.83
CA GLY A 293 35.84 -33.42 -42.50
C GLY A 293 36.62 -32.12 -42.57
N GLU A 294 36.89 -31.55 -41.40
CA GLU A 294 37.45 -30.20 -41.31
C GLU A 294 38.98 -30.26 -41.22
N ASN A 295 39.66 -29.46 -42.03
CA ASN A 295 41.10 -29.30 -41.97
C ASN A 295 41.45 -27.86 -41.60
N THR A 296 42.46 -27.69 -40.77
CA THR A 296 42.91 -26.38 -40.29
C THR A 296 43.87 -25.75 -41.30
N VAL A 297 43.56 -24.54 -41.76
CA VAL A 297 44.34 -23.79 -42.75
C VAL A 297 44.66 -22.37 -42.25
N THR A 298 45.81 -21.83 -42.63
CA THR A 298 46.14 -20.43 -42.39
C THR A 298 45.47 -19.55 -43.44
N LYS A 299 44.65 -18.60 -43.00
CA LYS A 299 43.96 -17.60 -43.83
C LYS A 299 44.51 -16.20 -43.54
N TYR A 300 44.34 -15.28 -44.47
CA TYR A 300 44.75 -13.88 -44.33
C TYR A 300 43.54 -12.96 -44.48
N ALA A 301 43.46 -11.93 -43.65
CA ALA A 301 42.45 -10.88 -43.74
C ALA A 301 43.10 -9.50 -43.66
N ASP A 302 42.46 -8.52 -44.28
CA ASP A 302 42.88 -7.13 -44.21
C ASP A 302 42.76 -6.64 -42.76
N GLU A 303 43.81 -6.01 -42.25
CA GLU A 303 43.90 -5.52 -40.89
C GLU A 303 43.23 -4.15 -40.81
N THR A 304 42.17 -4.02 -40.01
CA THR A 304 41.50 -2.74 -39.72
C THR A 304 42.08 -2.09 -38.46
N MET A 305 41.82 -0.80 -38.23
CA MET A 305 42.22 -0.13 -36.98
C MET A 305 41.67 -0.86 -35.74
N GLY A 306 40.40 -1.28 -35.78
CA GLY A 306 39.73 -2.00 -34.71
C GLY A 306 40.38 -3.36 -34.44
N HIS A 307 40.72 -4.11 -35.49
CA HIS A 307 41.45 -5.36 -35.31
C HIS A 307 42.86 -5.13 -34.75
N LYS A 308 43.63 -4.20 -35.33
CA LYS A 308 45.04 -3.96 -34.96
C LYS A 308 45.21 -3.50 -33.51
N TYR A 309 44.41 -2.52 -33.10
CA TYR A 309 44.62 -1.85 -31.82
C TYR A 309 43.70 -2.36 -30.72
N LEU A 310 42.52 -2.87 -31.07
CA LEU A 310 41.49 -3.29 -30.09
C LEU A 310 41.21 -4.80 -30.16
N SER A 311 41.81 -5.52 -31.11
CA SER A 311 41.53 -6.95 -31.38
C SER A 311 40.04 -7.22 -31.66
N LEU A 312 39.35 -6.23 -32.23
CA LEU A 312 37.94 -6.36 -32.56
C LEU A 312 37.75 -7.17 -33.84
N ILE A 313 36.79 -8.09 -33.79
CA ILE A 313 36.33 -8.93 -34.88
C ILE A 313 34.85 -8.62 -35.08
N THR A 314 34.42 -8.62 -36.34
CA THR A 314 33.00 -8.56 -36.70
C THR A 314 32.59 -9.88 -37.33
N ASP A 315 31.60 -10.53 -36.74
CA ASP A 315 30.90 -11.66 -37.35
C ASP A 315 29.56 -11.14 -37.89
N GLY A 316 29.36 -11.30 -39.19
CA GLY A 316 28.24 -10.72 -39.91
C GLY A 316 27.80 -11.66 -41.01
N ASP A 317 27.00 -12.67 -40.67
CA ASP A 317 26.21 -13.44 -41.63
C ASP A 317 25.14 -14.34 -40.97
N ALA A 318 24.58 -13.93 -39.82
CA ALA A 318 23.71 -14.79 -39.03
C ALA A 318 22.44 -14.07 -38.56
N VAL A 319 21.30 -14.76 -38.56
CA VAL A 319 20.04 -14.23 -38.03
C VAL A 319 19.99 -14.50 -36.54
N LEU A 320 19.73 -13.46 -35.73
CA LEU A 320 19.52 -13.61 -34.29
C LEU A 320 18.19 -14.31 -34.06
N THR A 321 18.22 -15.48 -33.44
CA THR A 321 17.03 -16.32 -33.23
C THR A 321 16.53 -16.28 -31.81
N ASP A 322 17.41 -16.03 -30.84
CA ASP A 322 17.05 -16.02 -29.42
C ASP A 322 18.05 -15.25 -28.56
N VAL A 323 17.59 -14.78 -27.40
CA VAL A 323 18.38 -14.05 -26.39
C VAL A 323 17.95 -14.53 -24.99
N GLU A 324 18.88 -15.14 -24.26
CA GLU A 324 18.64 -15.66 -22.91
C GLU A 324 19.49 -14.90 -21.87
N LYS A 325 18.87 -14.42 -20.80
CA LYS A 325 19.51 -13.75 -19.67
C LYS A 325 19.94 -14.78 -18.63
N ASP A 326 21.19 -14.69 -18.20
CA ASP A 326 21.73 -15.53 -17.17
C ASP A 326 21.46 -14.98 -15.75
N SER A 327 21.67 -15.84 -14.75
CA SER A 327 21.53 -15.48 -13.33
C SER A 327 22.42 -14.33 -12.84
N LYS A 328 23.41 -13.89 -13.65
CA LYS A 328 24.31 -12.77 -13.34
C LYS A 328 23.88 -11.46 -13.99
N GLY A 329 22.77 -11.46 -14.72
CA GLY A 329 22.25 -10.29 -15.43
C GLY A 329 22.93 -10.04 -16.78
N THR A 330 23.69 -10.99 -17.30
CA THR A 330 24.28 -10.94 -18.65
C THR A 330 23.49 -11.82 -19.61
N TYR A 331 23.72 -11.68 -20.91
CA TYR A 331 22.91 -12.30 -21.96
C TYR A 331 23.74 -13.27 -22.81
N THR A 332 23.06 -14.31 -23.31
CA THR A 332 23.56 -15.28 -24.28
C THR A 332 22.78 -15.11 -25.57
N LEU A 333 23.49 -14.98 -26.69
CA LEU A 333 22.90 -14.77 -28.01
C LEU A 333 22.96 -16.05 -28.83
N TYR A 334 21.84 -16.40 -29.46
CA TYR A 334 21.74 -17.55 -30.34
C TYR A 334 21.48 -17.11 -31.77
N MET A 335 22.33 -17.56 -32.71
CA MET A 335 22.24 -17.17 -34.12
C MET A 335 22.28 -18.38 -35.06
N ASN A 336 21.53 -18.30 -36.17
CA ASN A 336 21.46 -19.33 -37.21
C ASN A 336 22.45 -19.04 -38.37
N GLY A 337 23.05 -20.08 -38.97
CA GLY A 337 24.01 -19.95 -40.09
C GLY A 337 25.50 -20.18 -39.74
N ILE A 338 25.82 -20.37 -38.46
CA ILE A 338 27.19 -20.67 -37.99
C ILE A 338 27.30 -22.19 -37.76
N THR A 339 28.34 -22.84 -38.31
CA THR A 339 28.52 -24.32 -38.31
C THR A 339 28.68 -24.93 -36.92
N THR A 340 29.08 -24.13 -35.93
CA THR A 340 28.79 -24.37 -34.52
C THR A 340 27.71 -23.38 -34.12
N LYS A 341 26.52 -23.80 -33.64
CA LYS A 341 25.51 -22.89 -33.06
C LYS A 341 26.22 -21.78 -32.30
N GLY A 342 26.18 -20.55 -32.82
CA GLY A 342 27.05 -19.46 -32.38
C GLY A 342 26.61 -19.00 -31.00
N GLN A 343 27.40 -19.29 -29.97
CA GLN A 343 27.18 -18.81 -28.61
C GLN A 343 28.14 -17.65 -28.35
N TYR A 344 27.59 -16.44 -28.25
CA TYR A 344 28.22 -15.35 -27.52
C TYR A 344 27.58 -15.29 -26.15
N THR A 345 28.41 -15.30 -25.11
CA THR A 345 27.98 -15.36 -23.70
C THR A 345 28.47 -14.12 -22.96
N LYS A 346 27.90 -13.83 -21.79
CA LYS A 346 28.27 -12.67 -20.96
C LYS A 346 28.09 -11.31 -21.66
N VAL A 347 27.13 -11.23 -22.56
CA VAL A 347 26.80 -9.99 -23.25
C VAL A 347 26.10 -9.06 -22.25
N GLU A 348 26.54 -7.81 -22.09
CA GLU A 348 25.97 -6.93 -21.05
C GLU A 348 24.60 -6.34 -21.40
N GLY A 349 24.24 -6.29 -22.69
CA GLY A 349 22.98 -5.71 -23.18
C GLY A 349 21.93 -6.74 -23.59
N ASP A 350 20.65 -6.39 -23.41
CA ASP A 350 19.50 -7.10 -23.97
C ASP A 350 19.33 -6.73 -25.45
N TYR A 351 19.49 -7.72 -26.33
CA TYR A 351 19.35 -7.56 -27.78
C TYR A 351 18.12 -8.28 -28.36
N SER A 352 17.13 -8.62 -27.54
CA SER A 352 15.92 -9.34 -27.96
C SER A 352 15.09 -8.61 -29.03
N ASN A 353 15.19 -7.28 -29.10
CA ASN A 353 14.58 -6.47 -30.15
C ASN A 353 15.15 -6.76 -31.56
N LEU A 354 16.35 -7.34 -31.65
CA LEU A 354 17.00 -7.73 -32.91
C LEU A 354 16.62 -9.14 -33.37
N ILE A 355 15.80 -9.88 -32.61
CA ILE A 355 15.36 -11.22 -32.99
C ILE A 355 14.67 -11.18 -34.36
N GLY A 356 15.02 -12.12 -35.23
CA GLY A 356 14.55 -12.25 -36.61
C GLY A 356 15.29 -11.40 -37.64
N GLN A 357 16.20 -10.53 -37.19
CA GLN A 357 17.07 -9.76 -38.07
C GLN A 357 18.41 -10.48 -38.24
N LYS A 358 19.00 -10.35 -39.43
CA LYS A 358 20.42 -10.63 -39.63
C LYS A 358 21.22 -9.62 -38.80
N VAL A 359 22.17 -10.07 -38.00
CA VAL A 359 22.96 -9.20 -37.10
C VAL A 359 24.45 -9.24 -37.40
N GLU A 360 25.13 -8.13 -37.09
CA GLU A 360 26.59 -8.01 -37.01
C GLU A 360 26.99 -7.88 -35.54
N VAL A 361 27.92 -8.72 -35.07
CA VAL A 361 28.38 -8.74 -33.68
C VAL A 361 29.81 -8.21 -33.64
N LEU A 362 30.04 -7.18 -32.84
CA LEU A 362 31.37 -6.64 -32.57
C LEU A 362 31.88 -7.24 -31.26
N TYR A 363 32.96 -8.01 -31.35
CA TYR A 363 33.49 -8.74 -30.20
C TYR A 363 35.00 -8.89 -30.29
N LYS A 364 35.63 -9.21 -29.18
CA LYS A 364 37.04 -9.64 -29.13
C LYS A 364 37.17 -11.15 -29.01
N ASP A 365 36.29 -11.76 -28.23
CA ASP A 365 36.06 -13.20 -28.15
C ASP A 365 34.59 -13.47 -27.79
N ARG A 366 34.22 -14.74 -27.66
CA ARG A 366 32.82 -15.15 -27.41
C ARG A 366 32.24 -14.62 -26.08
N GLU A 367 33.08 -14.24 -25.12
CA GLU A 367 32.65 -13.68 -23.84
C GLU A 367 32.76 -12.14 -23.77
N ASN A 368 33.55 -11.54 -24.66
CA ASN A 368 33.81 -10.10 -24.72
C ASN A 368 33.12 -9.49 -25.94
N VAL A 369 31.79 -9.34 -25.85
CA VAL A 369 30.96 -8.67 -26.86
C VAL A 369 30.79 -7.20 -26.51
N TYR A 370 31.17 -6.33 -27.45
CA TYR A 370 31.08 -4.87 -27.31
C TYR A 370 29.83 -4.29 -27.98
N GLY A 371 29.15 -5.06 -28.82
CA GLY A 371 27.86 -4.66 -29.40
C GLY A 371 27.28 -5.67 -30.38
N VAL A 372 25.96 -5.61 -30.56
CA VAL A 372 25.19 -6.40 -31.55
C VAL A 372 24.30 -5.44 -32.31
N TYR A 373 24.27 -5.55 -33.63
CA TYR A 373 23.63 -4.57 -34.51
C TYR A 373 22.87 -5.26 -35.66
N ALA A 374 21.76 -4.69 -36.14
CA ALA A 374 21.03 -5.23 -37.29
C ALA A 374 21.78 -4.98 -38.62
N SER A 375 22.12 -6.03 -39.37
CA SER A 375 22.80 -5.97 -40.67
C SER A 375 22.19 -4.94 -41.61
N THR A 376 23.02 -4.33 -42.47
CA THR A 376 22.56 -3.45 -43.55
C THR A 376 21.63 -4.12 -44.54
N ASP A 377 21.80 -5.43 -44.66
CA ASP A 377 21.02 -6.29 -45.54
C ASP A 377 19.71 -6.71 -44.84
N SER A 378 19.55 -6.37 -43.56
CA SER A 378 18.33 -6.59 -42.79
C SER A 378 17.45 -5.34 -42.77
N SER A 379 16.19 -5.48 -43.18
CA SER A 379 15.21 -4.41 -43.12
C SER A 379 13.83 -4.91 -42.69
N LEU A 380 13.15 -4.13 -41.86
CA LEU A 380 11.75 -4.36 -41.51
C LEU A 380 10.88 -4.04 -42.72
N ILE A 381 10.26 -5.06 -43.32
CA ILE A 381 9.33 -4.89 -44.44
C ILE A 381 7.98 -4.40 -43.92
N VAL A 382 7.47 -5.04 -42.87
CA VAL A 382 6.13 -4.75 -42.34
C VAL A 382 6.03 -5.12 -40.87
N GLU A 383 5.38 -4.23 -40.12
CA GLU A 383 4.90 -4.47 -38.76
C GLU A 383 3.37 -4.45 -38.78
N SER A 384 2.74 -5.47 -38.21
CA SER A 384 1.30 -5.63 -38.20
C SER A 384 0.86 -6.53 -37.04
N THR A 385 -0.40 -6.96 -37.08
CA THR A 385 -0.93 -7.95 -36.14
C THR A 385 -1.21 -9.27 -36.83
N ALA A 386 -1.15 -10.35 -36.07
CA ALA A 386 -1.42 -11.71 -36.55
C ALA A 386 -2.78 -11.84 -37.27
N GLY A 387 -3.80 -11.10 -36.83
CA GLY A 387 -5.13 -11.11 -37.46
C GLY A 387 -5.20 -10.47 -38.85
N LYS A 388 -4.16 -9.75 -39.27
CA LYS A 388 -4.05 -9.08 -40.58
C LYS A 388 -3.14 -9.83 -41.56
N VAL A 389 -2.55 -10.95 -41.14
CA VAL A 389 -1.71 -11.81 -41.98
C VAL A 389 -2.58 -12.83 -42.72
N GLY A 390 -2.54 -12.80 -44.04
CA GLY A 390 -3.26 -13.74 -44.90
C GLY A 390 -2.51 -15.06 -45.10
N THR A 391 -3.13 -15.98 -45.82
CA THR A 391 -2.52 -17.26 -46.21
C THR A 391 -1.38 -17.03 -47.21
N LEU A 392 -0.30 -17.80 -47.09
CA LEU A 392 0.76 -17.83 -48.11
C LEU A 392 0.25 -18.57 -49.35
N SER A 393 0.37 -17.96 -50.53
CA SER A 393 0.05 -18.60 -51.80
C SER A 393 1.01 -18.13 -52.88
N ASN A 394 1.56 -19.04 -53.69
CA ASN A 394 2.50 -18.71 -54.78
C ASN A 394 3.69 -17.84 -54.33
N ASN A 395 4.27 -18.11 -53.16
CA ASN A 395 5.35 -17.31 -52.54
C ASN A 395 4.96 -15.84 -52.30
N GLU A 396 3.66 -15.55 -52.17
CA GLU A 396 3.14 -14.23 -51.84
C GLU A 396 2.21 -14.32 -50.63
N VAL A 397 2.31 -13.34 -49.73
CA VAL A 397 1.46 -13.21 -48.54
C VAL A 397 0.86 -11.82 -48.50
N LYS A 398 -0.40 -11.71 -48.09
CA LYS A 398 -1.07 -10.42 -47.90
C LYS A 398 -1.03 -10.04 -46.42
N ILE A 399 -0.37 -8.93 -46.09
CA ILE A 399 -0.30 -8.40 -44.71
C ILE A 399 -0.90 -7.00 -44.73
N ASP A 400 -1.93 -6.80 -43.89
CA ASP A 400 -2.67 -5.53 -43.78
C ASP A 400 -3.13 -4.96 -45.13
N GLY A 401 -3.63 -5.82 -46.01
CA GLY A 401 -4.11 -5.39 -47.33
C GLY A 401 -3.05 -5.31 -48.43
N THR A 402 -1.76 -5.36 -48.09
CA THR A 402 -0.63 -5.25 -49.03
C THR A 402 -0.02 -6.61 -49.31
N THR A 403 0.27 -6.92 -50.57
CA THR A 403 0.91 -8.18 -50.98
C THR A 403 2.43 -8.06 -50.94
N TYR A 404 3.08 -9.01 -50.28
CA TYR A 404 4.53 -9.13 -50.16
C TYR A 404 5.00 -10.46 -50.74
N LYS A 405 6.19 -10.46 -51.34
CA LYS A 405 6.85 -11.68 -51.81
C LYS A 405 7.62 -12.33 -50.67
N VAL A 406 7.74 -13.65 -50.71
CA VAL A 406 8.41 -14.47 -49.69
C VAL A 406 9.52 -15.26 -50.37
N ASP A 407 10.69 -15.35 -49.75
CA ASP A 407 11.80 -16.09 -50.35
C ASP A 407 11.62 -17.62 -50.27
N SER A 408 12.15 -18.33 -51.27
CA SER A 408 11.96 -19.77 -51.44
C SER A 408 12.94 -20.65 -50.64
N ASN A 409 14.05 -20.09 -50.13
CA ASN A 409 15.15 -20.83 -49.50
C ASN A 409 15.10 -20.86 -47.96
N VAL A 410 13.96 -20.59 -47.34
CA VAL A 410 13.85 -20.53 -45.87
C VAL A 410 13.98 -21.94 -45.26
N THR A 411 15.12 -22.23 -44.63
CA THR A 411 15.36 -23.45 -43.83
C THR A 411 14.61 -23.36 -42.50
N THR A 412 13.91 -24.43 -42.11
CA THR A 412 13.08 -24.47 -40.90
C THR A 412 13.87 -25.01 -39.71
N THR A 413 13.97 -24.22 -38.64
CA THR A 413 14.26 -24.70 -37.28
C THR A 413 13.35 -23.91 -36.33
N ALA A 414 12.77 -24.58 -35.34
CA ALA A 414 11.80 -23.99 -34.42
C ALA A 414 12.50 -23.05 -33.42
N LEU A 415 12.10 -21.77 -33.40
CA LEU A 415 12.28 -20.75 -32.35
C LEU A 415 11.65 -19.46 -32.89
N TYR A 416 10.97 -18.69 -32.02
CA TYR A 416 10.35 -17.34 -32.06
C TYR A 416 10.22 -16.50 -33.36
N THR A 417 10.98 -16.81 -34.41
CA THR A 417 10.81 -16.48 -35.81
C THR A 417 10.07 -17.62 -36.57
N GLY A 418 8.82 -17.41 -36.96
CA GLY A 418 8.08 -18.35 -37.79
C GLY A 418 8.47 -18.26 -39.27
N LYS A 419 8.62 -19.41 -39.94
CA LYS A 419 8.52 -19.45 -41.41
C LYS A 419 7.06 -19.23 -41.80
N LEU A 420 6.82 -18.45 -42.85
CA LEU A 420 5.56 -18.50 -43.58
C LEU A 420 5.49 -19.87 -44.27
N ILE A 421 5.06 -20.93 -43.59
CA ILE A 421 4.59 -22.15 -44.25
C ILE A 421 3.09 -22.20 -44.09
N ASP A 422 2.41 -22.20 -45.24
CA ASP A 422 1.02 -22.61 -45.48
C ASP A 422 0.08 -22.45 -44.27
N GLY A 423 -0.09 -21.20 -43.85
CA GLY A 423 -0.87 -20.84 -42.66
C GLY A 423 -0.05 -20.91 -41.39
N LEU A 424 0.59 -19.79 -41.05
CA LEU A 424 0.92 -19.49 -39.65
C LEU A 424 -0.38 -19.61 -38.86
N ASN A 425 -0.62 -20.77 -38.24
CA ASN A 425 -1.81 -21.02 -37.47
C ASN A 425 -1.62 -20.29 -36.14
N VAL A 426 -1.72 -18.96 -36.19
CA VAL A 426 -1.69 -18.04 -35.03
C VAL A 426 -2.88 -18.25 -34.08
N GLY A 427 -3.65 -19.33 -34.29
CA GLY A 427 -4.16 -20.25 -33.26
C GLY A 427 -5.21 -19.73 -32.28
N GLY A 428 -5.34 -18.43 -32.11
CA GLY A 428 -6.25 -17.81 -31.16
C GLY A 428 -6.00 -16.32 -30.94
N ASN A 429 -4.80 -15.79 -31.22
CA ASN A 429 -4.42 -14.48 -30.72
C ASN A 429 -4.14 -13.43 -31.81
N LYS A 430 -5.21 -12.94 -32.45
CA LYS A 430 -5.16 -11.98 -33.58
C LYS A 430 -4.51 -10.64 -33.26
N ALA A 431 -4.40 -10.27 -31.98
CA ALA A 431 -3.79 -9.02 -31.55
C ALA A 431 -2.26 -9.10 -31.40
N ALA A 432 -1.69 -10.31 -31.50
CA ALA A 432 -0.26 -10.53 -31.33
C ALA A 432 0.53 -9.74 -32.39
N ALA A 433 1.64 -9.15 -31.97
CA ALA A 433 2.52 -8.41 -32.85
C ALA A 433 3.20 -9.35 -33.85
N VAL A 434 3.29 -8.89 -35.09
CA VAL A 434 3.99 -9.58 -36.18
C VAL A 434 4.94 -8.60 -36.86
N LYS A 435 6.21 -8.97 -36.96
CA LYS A 435 7.23 -8.23 -37.72
C LYS A 435 7.82 -9.12 -38.79
N ALA A 436 7.93 -8.64 -40.02
CA ALA A 436 8.53 -9.38 -41.11
C ALA A 436 9.77 -8.64 -41.63
N TYR A 437 10.85 -9.38 -41.82
CA TYR A 437 12.16 -8.85 -42.21
C TYR A 437 12.62 -9.44 -43.55
N ASP A 438 13.18 -8.57 -44.37
CA ASP A 438 14.12 -8.88 -45.45
C ASP A 438 15.50 -9.00 -44.79
N ASN A 439 16.27 -10.05 -45.02
CA ASN A 439 17.59 -10.26 -44.42
C ASN A 439 18.72 -10.28 -45.45
N ASP A 440 18.42 -10.13 -46.74
CA ASP A 440 19.40 -10.08 -47.82
C ASP A 440 19.19 -8.91 -48.82
N ASP A 441 18.30 -7.96 -48.51
CA ASP A 441 17.92 -6.78 -49.30
C ASP A 441 17.38 -7.15 -50.71
N ASN A 442 16.75 -8.33 -50.85
CA ASN A 442 16.22 -8.81 -52.13
C ASN A 442 14.75 -8.36 -52.40
N GLY A 443 14.13 -7.67 -51.46
CA GLY A 443 12.75 -7.19 -51.48
C GLY A 443 11.70 -8.27 -51.16
N LYS A 444 12.09 -9.38 -50.52
CA LYS A 444 11.20 -10.46 -50.09
C LYS A 444 11.33 -10.70 -48.59
N ILE A 445 10.28 -11.27 -48.01
CA ILE A 445 10.29 -11.69 -46.61
C ILE A 445 11.13 -12.96 -46.47
N ASP A 446 12.16 -12.89 -45.65
CA ASP A 446 12.98 -14.03 -45.22
C ASP A 446 12.56 -14.56 -43.86
N THR A 447 12.16 -13.66 -42.94
CA THR A 447 11.89 -14.00 -41.55
C THR A 447 10.65 -13.28 -41.03
N VAL A 448 9.82 -13.95 -40.23
CA VAL A 448 8.67 -13.36 -39.54
C VAL A 448 8.76 -13.65 -38.05
N VAL A 449 8.71 -12.63 -37.21
CA VAL A 449 8.65 -12.74 -35.74
C VAL A 449 7.20 -12.64 -35.28
N TYR A 450 6.81 -13.53 -34.37
CA TYR A 450 5.47 -13.58 -33.79
C TYR A 450 5.57 -13.72 -32.27
N VAL A 451 4.92 -12.80 -31.55
CA VAL A 451 4.95 -12.71 -30.08
C VAL A 451 3.59 -13.14 -29.50
N PRO A 452 3.43 -14.40 -29.05
CA PRO A 452 2.20 -14.82 -28.39
C PRO A 452 2.06 -14.18 -27.01
N PHE A 453 0.82 -14.04 -26.56
CA PHE A 453 0.50 -13.59 -25.21
C PHE A 453 -0.78 -14.30 -24.71
N THR A 454 -1.11 -14.10 -23.44
CA THR A 454 -2.38 -14.50 -22.84
C THR A 454 -3.01 -13.32 -22.11
N ALA A 455 -4.27 -12.97 -22.42
CA ALA A 455 -4.98 -11.91 -21.70
C ALA A 455 -5.76 -12.49 -20.51
N ALA A 456 -5.51 -11.94 -19.32
CA ALA A 456 -6.15 -12.39 -18.09
C ALA A 456 -6.73 -11.22 -17.28
N LYS A 457 -7.72 -11.50 -16.44
CA LYS A 457 -8.24 -10.57 -15.43
C LYS A 457 -7.74 -11.04 -14.06
N VAL A 458 -7.15 -10.14 -13.28
CA VAL A 458 -6.72 -10.43 -11.91
C VAL A 458 -7.95 -10.63 -11.04
N THR A 459 -8.09 -11.81 -10.43
CA THR A 459 -9.25 -12.19 -9.62
C THR A 459 -8.98 -12.07 -8.13
N TYR A 460 -7.71 -12.08 -7.71
CA TYR A 460 -7.24 -11.96 -6.33
C TYR A 460 -5.79 -11.48 -6.29
N VAL A 461 -5.44 -10.68 -5.28
CA VAL A 461 -4.07 -10.30 -4.92
C VAL A 461 -3.90 -10.43 -3.41
N GLY A 462 -2.90 -11.17 -2.95
CA GLY A 462 -2.49 -11.28 -1.56
C GLY A 462 -1.03 -10.89 -1.37
N GLU A 463 -0.49 -11.00 -0.15
CA GLU A 463 0.89 -10.54 0.13
C GLU A 463 1.99 -11.28 -0.66
N LYS A 464 1.76 -12.56 -1.01
CA LYS A 464 2.80 -13.41 -1.63
C LYS A 464 2.43 -13.93 -3.02
N SER A 465 1.17 -13.84 -3.40
CA SER A 465 0.64 -14.45 -4.62
C SER A 465 -0.62 -13.76 -5.09
N PHE A 466 -0.92 -13.92 -6.37
CA PHE A 466 -2.15 -13.46 -6.99
C PHE A 466 -2.79 -14.58 -7.82
N ASN A 467 -4.07 -14.40 -8.15
CA ASN A 467 -4.80 -15.23 -9.09
C ASN A 467 -5.27 -14.38 -10.26
N THR A 468 -5.30 -14.98 -11.43
CA THR A 468 -6.06 -14.48 -12.58
C THR A 468 -7.24 -15.41 -12.86
N ASP A 469 -8.04 -15.07 -13.86
CA ASP A 469 -9.09 -15.95 -14.37
C ASP A 469 -8.56 -17.05 -15.31
N VAL A 470 -7.25 -17.10 -15.54
CA VAL A 470 -6.56 -18.14 -16.33
C VAL A 470 -5.65 -19.00 -15.45
N ASN A 471 -4.92 -18.39 -14.51
CA ASN A 471 -3.94 -19.06 -13.64
C ASN A 471 -4.25 -18.77 -12.17
N THR A 472 -4.10 -19.77 -11.31
CA THR A 472 -4.29 -19.62 -9.86
C THR A 472 -2.99 -19.84 -9.10
N ASN A 473 -2.86 -19.19 -7.95
CA ASN A 473 -1.73 -19.27 -7.02
C ASN A 473 -0.37 -18.92 -7.66
N VAL A 474 -0.35 -17.86 -8.47
CA VAL A 474 0.88 -17.34 -9.08
C VAL A 474 1.62 -16.55 -8.01
N LYS A 475 2.84 -16.96 -7.67
CA LYS A 475 3.62 -16.26 -6.65
C LYS A 475 4.42 -15.10 -7.25
N PHE A 476 4.50 -13.99 -6.52
CA PHE A 476 5.30 -12.84 -6.95
C PHE A 476 6.81 -13.13 -7.05
N GLU A 477 7.31 -14.14 -6.32
CA GLU A 477 8.72 -14.55 -6.38
C GLU A 477 9.08 -15.34 -7.65
N ASP A 478 8.08 -15.93 -8.32
CA ASP A 478 8.26 -16.84 -9.45
C ASP A 478 8.00 -16.17 -10.82
N VAL A 479 7.54 -14.90 -10.82
CA VAL A 479 7.10 -14.18 -12.02
C VAL A 479 7.50 -12.72 -12.00
N ASN A 480 7.62 -12.09 -13.17
CA ASN A 480 7.72 -10.64 -13.28
C ASN A 480 6.32 -10.04 -13.31
N ALA A 481 5.90 -9.40 -12.23
CA ALA A 481 4.62 -8.69 -12.15
C ALA A 481 4.84 -7.18 -12.13
N TYR A 482 3.95 -6.42 -12.79
CA TYR A 482 3.95 -4.97 -12.66
C TYR A 482 3.62 -4.52 -11.23
N ASP A 483 4.16 -3.36 -10.85
CA ASP A 483 3.96 -2.76 -9.52
C ASP A 483 2.47 -2.40 -9.28
N ASP A 484 2.05 -2.42 -8.02
CA ASP A 484 0.68 -2.05 -7.60
C ASP A 484 -0.46 -2.89 -8.19
N MET A 485 -0.18 -4.15 -8.57
CA MET A 485 -1.19 -5.06 -9.10
C MET A 485 -2.40 -5.16 -8.16
N ALA A 486 -3.60 -4.89 -8.70
CA ALA A 486 -4.83 -4.94 -7.94
C ALA A 486 -5.85 -5.93 -8.55
N LYS A 487 -6.81 -6.33 -7.72
CA LYS A 487 -7.96 -7.12 -8.16
C LYS A 487 -8.76 -6.33 -9.21
N ASN A 488 -9.22 -7.03 -10.25
CA ASN A 488 -9.94 -6.51 -11.41
C ASN A 488 -9.09 -5.76 -12.44
N ASP A 489 -7.77 -5.75 -12.29
CA ASP A 489 -6.90 -5.32 -13.37
C ASP A 489 -6.89 -6.35 -14.50
N TYR A 490 -6.74 -5.84 -15.72
CA TYR A 490 -6.51 -6.68 -16.88
C TYR A 490 -5.03 -6.72 -17.16
N VAL A 491 -4.49 -7.90 -17.42
CA VAL A 491 -3.07 -8.12 -17.62
C VAL A 491 -2.81 -8.89 -18.91
N ILE A 492 -1.69 -8.59 -19.55
CA ILE A 492 -1.11 -9.35 -20.65
C ILE A 492 0.03 -10.19 -20.06
N LYS A 493 -0.11 -11.51 -20.17
CA LYS A 493 0.92 -12.48 -19.79
C LYS A 493 1.75 -12.87 -21.01
N SER A 494 3.06 -12.73 -20.90
CA SER A 494 4.03 -13.40 -21.76
C SER A 494 4.53 -14.64 -21.04
N ASP A 495 4.48 -15.80 -21.71
CA ASP A 495 5.01 -17.04 -21.11
C ASP A 495 6.53 -16.99 -21.01
N ALA A 496 7.11 -17.65 -20.00
CA ALA A 496 8.55 -17.77 -19.75
C ALA A 496 9.36 -18.11 -21.02
N ALA A 497 8.86 -19.03 -21.85
CA ALA A 497 9.50 -19.43 -23.11
C ALA A 497 9.59 -18.31 -24.16
N ASN A 498 8.97 -17.17 -23.89
CA ASN A 498 8.85 -16.00 -24.76
C ASN A 498 9.48 -14.75 -24.12
N THR A 499 10.24 -14.91 -23.04
CA THR A 499 10.87 -13.83 -22.28
C THR A 499 12.35 -14.10 -22.13
N VAL A 500 13.17 -13.06 -22.13
CA VAL A 500 14.64 -13.20 -22.10
C VAL A 500 15.14 -13.85 -20.81
N ASP A 501 14.43 -13.74 -19.69
CA ASP A 501 14.83 -14.26 -18.39
C ASP A 501 14.11 -15.55 -17.98
N ASP A 502 13.50 -16.25 -18.95
CA ASP A 502 12.75 -17.49 -18.74
C ASP A 502 11.70 -17.40 -17.61
N THR A 503 11.12 -16.21 -17.43
CA THR A 503 10.20 -15.90 -16.32
C THR A 503 8.88 -15.36 -16.87
N ASP A 504 7.77 -15.99 -16.47
CA ASP A 504 6.43 -15.52 -16.84
C ASP A 504 6.29 -14.03 -16.48
N THR A 505 5.90 -13.20 -17.44
CA THR A 505 5.83 -11.76 -17.26
C THR A 505 4.40 -11.26 -17.43
N TYR A 506 3.90 -10.50 -16.45
CA TYR A 506 2.56 -9.94 -16.38
C TYR A 506 2.63 -8.41 -16.41
N VAL A 507 2.14 -7.82 -17.50
CA VAL A 507 2.05 -6.36 -17.66
C VAL A 507 0.61 -5.89 -17.61
N LEU A 508 0.36 -4.71 -17.05
CA LEU A 508 -0.97 -4.09 -17.04
C LEU A 508 -1.43 -3.83 -18.48
N ALA A 509 -2.63 -4.30 -18.82
CA ALA A 509 -3.24 -4.07 -20.11
C ALA A 509 -3.89 -2.68 -20.17
N GLU A 510 -3.80 -2.02 -21.33
CA GLU A 510 -4.56 -0.80 -21.58
C GLU A 510 -6.06 -1.12 -21.52
N THR A 511 -6.84 -0.27 -20.85
CA THR A 511 -8.29 -0.46 -20.74
C THR A 511 -9.05 0.76 -21.26
N VAL A 512 -10.14 0.49 -21.97
CA VAL A 512 -11.08 1.50 -22.44
C VAL A 512 -12.43 1.28 -21.77
N LYS A 513 -13.02 2.35 -21.23
CA LYS A 513 -14.35 2.31 -20.61
C LYS A 513 -15.27 3.25 -21.37
N GLY A 514 -16.41 2.74 -21.83
CA GLY A 514 -17.35 3.58 -22.56
C GLY A 514 -18.57 2.82 -23.05
N LYS A 515 -19.53 3.57 -23.56
CA LYS A 515 -20.72 3.01 -24.19
C LYS A 515 -20.38 2.51 -25.60
N ILE A 516 -20.90 1.36 -25.97
CA ILE A 516 -20.83 0.84 -27.34
C ILE A 516 -21.80 1.66 -28.21
N GLU A 517 -21.24 2.49 -29.07
CA GLU A 517 -21.98 3.41 -29.94
C GLU A 517 -22.41 2.78 -31.26
N ALA A 518 -21.66 1.78 -31.73
CA ALA A 518 -21.89 1.09 -33.00
C ALA A 518 -21.24 -0.29 -32.99
N THR A 519 -21.84 -1.24 -33.72
CA THR A 519 -21.29 -2.59 -33.91
C THR A 519 -21.21 -2.94 -35.39
N LYS A 520 -20.23 -3.78 -35.74
CA LYS A 520 -20.06 -4.46 -37.03
C LYS A 520 -19.87 -5.96 -36.76
N SER A 521 -19.83 -6.77 -37.82
CA SER A 521 -19.63 -8.23 -37.72
C SER A 521 -18.40 -8.65 -36.91
N ASN A 522 -17.37 -7.81 -36.84
CA ASN A 522 -16.05 -8.13 -36.32
C ASN A 522 -15.40 -6.98 -35.53
N SER A 523 -16.15 -5.92 -35.22
CA SER A 523 -15.66 -4.78 -34.45
C SER A 523 -16.77 -3.99 -33.74
N VAL A 524 -16.39 -3.20 -32.73
CA VAL A 524 -17.26 -2.25 -32.01
C VAL A 524 -16.63 -0.87 -31.95
N ARG A 525 -17.45 0.17 -31.74
CA ARG A 525 -16.98 1.53 -31.48
C ARG A 525 -17.23 1.92 -30.03
N ILE A 526 -16.16 2.24 -29.31
CA ILE A 526 -16.17 2.71 -27.91
C ILE A 526 -15.47 4.07 -27.91
N ASP A 527 -16.15 5.10 -27.42
CA ASP A 527 -15.64 6.48 -27.36
C ASP A 527 -15.05 6.96 -28.69
N GLY A 528 -15.86 6.85 -29.76
CA GLY A 528 -15.45 7.23 -31.12
C GLY A 528 -14.42 6.32 -31.82
N THR A 529 -13.76 5.38 -31.13
CA THR A 529 -12.68 4.54 -31.69
C THR A 529 -13.16 3.11 -32.00
N TRP A 530 -12.80 2.57 -33.17
CA TRP A 530 -13.17 1.21 -33.58
C TRP A 530 -12.14 0.18 -33.09
N TYR A 531 -12.60 -0.87 -32.43
CA TYR A 531 -11.79 -2.00 -31.97
C TYR A 531 -12.28 -3.32 -32.57
N ASN A 532 -11.36 -4.18 -33.01
CA ASN A 532 -11.66 -5.49 -33.59
C ASN A 532 -11.77 -6.58 -32.51
N TYR A 533 -12.51 -7.66 -32.78
CA TYR A 533 -12.52 -8.83 -31.88
C TYR A 533 -11.31 -9.73 -32.13
N VAL A 534 -10.69 -10.24 -31.05
CA VAL A 534 -9.61 -11.24 -31.15
C VAL A 534 -10.13 -12.58 -31.67
N THR A 535 -11.31 -13.01 -31.24
CA THR A 535 -11.94 -14.27 -31.67
C THR A 535 -13.02 -14.01 -32.73
N THR A 536 -13.41 -15.05 -33.48
CA THR A 536 -14.47 -14.95 -34.50
C THR A 536 -15.88 -14.88 -33.90
N THR A 537 -16.03 -15.18 -32.61
CA THR A 537 -17.28 -15.10 -31.87
C THR A 537 -17.11 -14.06 -30.77
N PRO A 538 -17.66 -12.84 -30.91
CA PRO A 538 -17.59 -11.84 -29.86
C PRO A 538 -18.21 -12.38 -28.57
N ASP A 539 -17.68 -11.92 -27.44
CA ASP A 539 -18.31 -12.16 -26.14
C ASP A 539 -19.77 -11.67 -26.20
N LYS A 540 -20.70 -12.39 -25.56
CA LYS A 540 -22.14 -12.04 -25.60
C LYS A 540 -22.44 -10.64 -25.04
N ASP A 541 -21.45 -10.07 -24.36
CA ASP A 541 -21.46 -8.86 -23.57
C ASP A 541 -21.25 -7.58 -24.40
N LEU A 542 -20.77 -7.69 -25.66
CA LEU A 542 -20.44 -6.55 -26.53
C LEU A 542 -21.59 -6.10 -27.44
N ALA A 543 -22.79 -5.95 -26.87
CA ALA A 543 -23.98 -5.49 -27.59
C ALA A 543 -24.02 -3.95 -27.77
N LEU A 544 -24.75 -3.49 -28.80
CA LEU A 544 -25.04 -2.06 -28.97
C LEU A 544 -25.73 -1.51 -27.71
N ASP A 545 -25.38 -0.29 -27.32
CA ASP A 545 -25.85 0.40 -26.12
C ASP A 545 -25.33 -0.11 -24.76
N SER A 546 -24.59 -1.22 -24.70
CA SER A 546 -23.91 -1.64 -23.47
C SER A 546 -22.79 -0.66 -23.08
N THR A 547 -22.63 -0.36 -21.80
CA THR A 547 -21.39 0.25 -21.28
C THR A 547 -20.44 -0.86 -20.92
N VAL A 548 -19.18 -0.77 -21.35
CA VAL A 548 -18.20 -1.85 -21.18
C VAL A 548 -16.87 -1.30 -20.66
N LYS A 549 -16.12 -2.15 -19.95
CA LYS A 549 -14.69 -1.97 -19.69
C LYS A 549 -13.98 -3.07 -20.49
N ALA A 550 -13.13 -2.67 -21.42
CA ALA A 550 -12.45 -3.60 -22.32
C ALA A 550 -10.94 -3.41 -22.23
N ALA A 551 -10.22 -4.51 -22.05
CA ALA A 551 -8.78 -4.57 -22.25
C ALA A 551 -8.49 -4.60 -23.75
N VAL A 552 -7.63 -3.69 -24.20
CA VAL A 552 -7.28 -3.51 -25.60
C VAL A 552 -5.79 -3.74 -25.82
N LEU A 553 -5.45 -4.35 -26.95
CA LEU A 553 -4.08 -4.52 -27.40
C LEU A 553 -4.04 -4.42 -28.92
N ASN A 554 -3.18 -3.55 -29.47
CA ASN A 554 -2.99 -3.36 -30.91
C ASN A 554 -4.29 -3.16 -31.72
N GLY A 555 -5.27 -2.45 -31.15
CA GLY A 555 -6.58 -2.19 -31.78
C GLY A 555 -7.58 -3.36 -31.74
N TYR A 556 -7.29 -4.38 -30.93
CA TYR A 556 -8.19 -5.50 -30.67
C TYR A 556 -8.65 -5.52 -29.21
N ILE A 557 -9.91 -5.90 -28.98
CA ILE A 557 -10.43 -6.22 -27.64
C ILE A 557 -9.97 -7.64 -27.31
N VAL A 558 -9.06 -7.75 -26.35
CA VAL A 558 -8.52 -9.03 -25.87
C VAL A 558 -9.34 -9.61 -24.72
N LYS A 559 -10.00 -8.74 -23.95
CA LYS A 559 -10.90 -9.11 -22.86
C LYS A 559 -11.89 -7.98 -22.59
N SER A 560 -13.09 -8.29 -22.13
CA SER A 560 -14.09 -7.26 -21.82
C SER A 560 -15.09 -7.70 -20.77
N GLU A 561 -15.75 -6.74 -20.14
CA GLU A 561 -16.91 -6.96 -19.29
C GLU A 561 -17.95 -5.86 -19.50
N VAL A 562 -19.24 -6.20 -19.34
CA VAL A 562 -20.30 -5.19 -19.26
C VAL A 562 -20.16 -4.44 -17.94
N VAL A 563 -20.00 -3.14 -18.04
CA VAL A 563 -20.23 -2.22 -16.93
C VAL A 563 -21.73 -2.00 -16.87
N THR A 564 -22.43 -2.87 -16.13
CA THR A 564 -23.70 -2.46 -15.53
C THR A 564 -23.38 -1.29 -14.62
N ALA A 565 -24.27 -0.29 -14.53
CA ALA A 565 -24.04 0.88 -13.69
C ALA A 565 -23.87 0.45 -12.23
N SER A 566 -22.63 0.14 -11.84
CA SER A 566 -22.24 -0.14 -10.48
C SER A 566 -22.20 1.22 -9.80
N HIS A 567 -23.23 1.49 -9.01
CA HIS A 567 -23.23 2.60 -8.09
C HIS A 567 -22.12 2.32 -7.07
N GLU A 568 -21.14 3.23 -6.96
CA GLU A 568 -20.18 3.16 -5.85
C GLU A 568 -20.90 3.54 -4.54
N LEU A 569 -20.34 3.18 -3.38
CA LEU A 569 -20.94 3.55 -2.08
C LEU A 569 -21.23 5.06 -1.97
N LYS A 570 -20.40 5.89 -2.61
CA LYS A 570 -20.55 7.36 -2.66
C LYS A 570 -21.80 7.83 -3.41
N ASP A 571 -22.35 7.00 -4.28
CA ASP A 571 -23.53 7.32 -5.10
C ASP A 571 -24.84 7.08 -4.32
N TYR A 572 -24.76 6.56 -3.09
CA TYR A 572 -25.88 6.37 -2.18
C TYR A 572 -26.00 7.48 -1.14
N ALA A 573 -27.24 7.87 -0.86
CA ALA A 573 -27.59 8.79 0.20
C ALA A 573 -28.94 8.46 0.82
N LEU A 574 -29.19 8.91 2.04
CA LEU A 574 -30.49 8.79 2.71
C LEU A 574 -31.19 10.15 2.73
N ILE A 575 -32.47 10.19 2.33
CA ILE A 575 -33.27 11.42 2.44
C ILE A 575 -33.66 11.61 3.91
N VAL A 576 -33.13 12.63 4.56
CA VAL A 576 -33.39 12.88 5.99
C VAL A 576 -34.41 14.00 6.22
N ASN A 577 -34.60 14.90 5.26
CA ASN A 577 -35.65 15.92 5.28
C ASN A 577 -35.96 16.41 3.86
N THR A 578 -37.16 16.94 3.63
CA THR A 578 -37.54 17.62 2.39
C THR A 578 -38.16 18.98 2.71
N ALA A 579 -37.91 19.97 1.86
CA ALA A 579 -38.38 21.34 2.03
C ALA A 579 -38.57 22.02 0.67
N LYS A 580 -39.13 23.23 0.69
CA LYS A 580 -39.24 24.09 -0.48
C LYS A 580 -38.80 25.51 -0.12
N ASP A 581 -37.92 26.08 -0.93
CA ASP A 581 -37.40 27.44 -0.73
C ASP A 581 -37.54 28.31 -1.98
N ILE A 582 -36.88 29.47 -2.01
CA ILE A 582 -36.89 30.41 -3.14
C ILE A 582 -36.20 29.84 -4.40
N ASN A 583 -35.32 28.84 -4.25
CA ASN A 583 -34.56 28.22 -5.32
C ASN A 583 -35.22 26.97 -5.89
N GLY A 584 -36.26 26.43 -5.23
CA GLY A 584 -37.02 25.28 -5.74
C GLY A 584 -37.36 24.26 -4.66
N GLU A 585 -37.61 23.02 -5.09
CA GLU A 585 -37.72 21.87 -4.18
C GLU A 585 -36.33 21.52 -3.64
N GLN A 586 -36.24 21.18 -2.35
CA GLN A 586 -34.98 20.87 -1.66
C GLN A 586 -35.09 19.52 -0.94
N ALA A 587 -33.99 18.79 -0.90
CA ALA A 587 -33.82 17.62 -0.04
C ALA A 587 -32.56 17.77 0.82
N LYS A 588 -32.65 17.43 2.10
CA LYS A 588 -31.47 17.22 2.94
C LYS A 588 -31.08 15.74 2.83
N LEU A 589 -29.89 15.50 2.31
CA LEU A 589 -29.31 14.17 2.14
C LEU A 589 -28.26 13.91 3.22
N LEU A 590 -28.21 12.68 3.72
CA LEU A 590 -27.12 12.11 4.49
C LEU A 590 -26.32 11.20 3.55
N PHE A 591 -25.03 11.48 3.35
CA PHE A 591 -24.16 10.71 2.47
C PHE A 591 -23.47 9.58 3.22
N ALA A 592 -22.88 8.65 2.47
CA ALA A 592 -22.14 7.50 3.01
C ALA A 592 -20.96 7.89 3.93
N ASP A 593 -20.36 9.08 3.73
CA ASP A 593 -19.30 9.64 4.58
C ASP A 593 -19.80 10.28 5.90
N GLY A 594 -21.12 10.17 6.15
CA GLY A 594 -21.81 10.72 7.29
C GLY A 594 -22.06 12.23 7.24
N THR A 595 -21.69 12.92 6.16
CA THR A 595 -21.99 14.34 6.00
C THR A 595 -23.45 14.54 5.60
N THR A 596 -24.01 15.70 5.95
CA THR A 596 -25.34 16.09 5.45
C THR A 596 -25.26 17.33 4.58
N LYS A 597 -26.01 17.35 3.48
CA LYS A 597 -26.09 18.50 2.56
C LYS A 597 -27.54 18.77 2.20
N VAL A 598 -27.92 20.04 2.15
CA VAL A 598 -29.17 20.47 1.50
C VAL A 598 -28.89 20.67 0.03
N VAL A 599 -29.63 19.99 -0.82
CA VAL A 599 -29.49 20.03 -2.28
C VAL A 599 -30.80 20.43 -2.94
N THR A 600 -30.69 21.16 -4.04
CA THR A 600 -31.85 21.49 -4.89
C THR A 600 -32.18 20.29 -5.76
N THR A 601 -33.45 19.91 -5.80
CA THR A 601 -33.94 18.73 -6.51
C THR A 601 -34.83 19.10 -7.70
N ASP A 602 -34.90 18.21 -8.68
CA ASP A 602 -35.72 18.38 -9.88
C ASP A 602 -37.23 18.35 -9.57
N VAL A 603 -37.63 17.59 -8.55
CA VAL A 603 -39.01 17.42 -8.11
C VAL A 603 -39.14 17.34 -6.58
N ALA A 604 -40.39 17.37 -6.09
CA ALA A 604 -40.72 17.08 -4.71
C ALA A 604 -40.61 15.56 -4.44
N TYR A 605 -39.76 15.21 -3.46
CA TYR A 605 -39.56 13.85 -2.95
C TYR A 605 -40.45 13.60 -1.73
N ASP A 606 -41.76 13.63 -1.95
CA ASP A 606 -42.81 13.59 -0.92
C ASP A 606 -43.27 12.17 -0.54
N GLY A 607 -42.67 11.13 -1.13
CA GLY A 607 -43.03 9.73 -0.89
C GLY A 607 -44.33 9.28 -1.54
N ASN A 608 -44.93 10.07 -2.44
CA ASN A 608 -46.17 9.69 -3.11
C ASN A 608 -45.90 8.76 -4.32
N SER A 609 -46.75 7.74 -4.49
CA SER A 609 -46.81 6.75 -5.58
C SER A 609 -45.65 6.81 -6.61
N SER A 610 -44.62 5.98 -6.40
CA SER A 610 -43.37 5.78 -7.19
C SER A 610 -42.15 6.66 -6.86
N ARG A 611 -42.25 7.68 -6.00
CA ARG A 611 -41.13 8.58 -5.67
C ARG A 611 -40.56 8.31 -4.29
N ALA A 612 -39.25 8.53 -4.13
CA ALA A 612 -38.58 8.44 -2.84
C ALA A 612 -39.09 9.53 -1.88
N GLY A 613 -39.09 9.24 -0.58
CA GLY A 613 -39.47 10.18 0.48
C GLY A 613 -38.49 10.19 1.66
N ILE A 614 -38.82 10.94 2.70
CA ILE A 614 -38.03 10.95 3.95
C ILE A 614 -37.89 9.53 4.49
N GLY A 615 -36.66 9.14 4.79
CA GLY A 615 -36.30 7.81 5.30
C GLY A 615 -36.09 6.75 4.22
N ASP A 616 -36.13 7.10 2.93
CA ASP A 616 -35.74 6.22 1.83
C ASP A 616 -34.24 6.37 1.49
N LEU A 617 -33.59 5.23 1.25
CA LEU A 617 -32.25 5.17 0.66
C LEU A 617 -32.39 5.41 -0.85
N VAL A 618 -31.55 6.26 -1.41
CA VAL A 618 -31.58 6.68 -2.81
C VAL A 618 -30.19 6.66 -3.43
N THR A 619 -30.15 6.46 -4.74
CA THR A 619 -29.01 6.88 -5.58
C THR A 619 -29.29 8.26 -6.16
N TYR A 620 -28.26 9.01 -6.53
CA TYR A 620 -28.45 10.38 -7.03
C TYR A 620 -27.56 10.70 -8.24
N GLU A 621 -28.09 11.51 -9.15
CA GLU A 621 -27.37 12.04 -10.30
C GLU A 621 -27.57 13.56 -10.37
N VAL A 622 -26.51 14.34 -10.62
CA VAL A 622 -26.60 15.80 -10.73
C VAL A 622 -26.76 16.20 -12.19
N LYS A 623 -27.95 16.71 -12.56
CA LYS A 623 -28.26 17.20 -13.90
C LYS A 623 -28.48 18.70 -13.87
N LYS A 624 -27.63 19.46 -14.57
CA LYS A 624 -27.72 20.93 -14.67
C LYS A 624 -27.75 21.66 -13.32
N GLY A 625 -27.10 21.10 -12.31
CA GLY A 625 -27.04 21.67 -10.95
C GLY A 625 -28.15 21.20 -10.01
N GLU A 626 -29.13 20.42 -10.49
CA GLU A 626 -30.20 19.83 -9.70
C GLU A 626 -29.91 18.33 -9.44
N TYR A 627 -30.25 17.85 -8.25
CA TYR A 627 -30.12 16.44 -7.88
C TYR A 627 -31.39 15.68 -8.28
N VAL A 628 -31.21 14.64 -9.10
CA VAL A 628 -32.24 13.66 -9.44
C VAL A 628 -31.99 12.41 -8.59
N LEU A 629 -32.87 12.15 -7.63
CA LEU A 629 -32.82 11.03 -6.72
C LEU A 629 -33.68 9.86 -7.23
N THR A 630 -33.11 8.66 -7.17
CA THR A 630 -33.78 7.39 -7.53
C THR A 630 -33.81 6.48 -6.32
N LYS A 631 -34.96 5.88 -5.99
CA LYS A 631 -35.07 4.97 -4.84
C LYS A 631 -34.13 3.77 -5.02
N ALA A 632 -33.39 3.41 -3.97
CA ALA A 632 -32.48 2.28 -4.00
C ALA A 632 -33.23 0.98 -4.33
N GLU A 633 -32.71 0.24 -5.31
CA GLU A 633 -33.33 -0.98 -5.82
C GLU A 633 -33.28 -2.10 -4.77
N THR A 634 -34.37 -2.86 -4.63
CA THR A 634 -34.50 -3.93 -3.62
C THR A 634 -34.81 -5.30 -4.20
N SER A 635 -34.95 -5.41 -5.53
CA SER A 635 -35.36 -6.66 -6.19
C SER A 635 -34.44 -7.11 -7.32
N ASP A 636 -33.65 -6.20 -7.89
CA ASP A 636 -32.79 -6.43 -9.05
C ASP A 636 -31.33 -6.05 -8.72
N LYS A 637 -30.50 -7.06 -8.47
CA LYS A 637 -29.10 -6.87 -8.06
C LYS A 637 -28.25 -6.14 -9.10
N ASP A 638 -28.53 -6.35 -10.38
CA ASP A 638 -27.74 -5.78 -11.48
C ASP A 638 -28.00 -4.27 -11.62
N LYS A 639 -29.14 -3.80 -11.12
CA LYS A 639 -29.47 -2.36 -11.00
C LYS A 639 -28.99 -1.73 -9.70
N ALA A 640 -28.84 -2.52 -8.63
CA ALA A 640 -28.31 -2.05 -7.35
C ALA A 640 -26.78 -1.85 -7.38
N GLY A 641 -26.07 -2.47 -8.33
CA GLY A 641 -24.62 -2.29 -8.44
C GLY A 641 -23.79 -3.07 -7.43
N PHE A 642 -24.40 -4.05 -6.74
CA PHE A 642 -23.76 -4.98 -5.79
C PHE A 642 -24.01 -6.43 -6.21
N ASP A 643 -23.17 -7.36 -5.75
CA ASP A 643 -23.27 -8.77 -6.15
C ASP A 643 -24.55 -9.46 -5.63
N LEU A 644 -25.04 -9.03 -4.46
CA LEU A 644 -26.22 -9.58 -3.80
C LEU A 644 -27.08 -8.50 -3.12
N ILE A 645 -28.40 -8.67 -3.23
CA ILE A 645 -29.38 -8.02 -2.36
C ILE A 645 -29.79 -9.04 -1.30
N LEU A 646 -29.67 -8.67 -0.03
CA LEU A 646 -29.85 -9.58 1.09
C LEU A 646 -31.26 -9.50 1.68
N ALA A 647 -31.67 -10.57 2.35
CA ALA A 647 -32.89 -10.57 3.13
C ALA A 647 -32.79 -9.59 4.30
N ASN A 648 -33.91 -8.92 4.61
CA ASN A 648 -34.03 -7.92 5.66
C ASN A 648 -34.08 -8.51 7.08
N THR A 649 -33.16 -9.43 7.39
CA THR A 649 -33.05 -10.11 8.68
C THR A 649 -31.69 -9.84 9.30
N TYR A 650 -31.66 -9.43 10.57
CA TYR A 650 -30.44 -9.24 11.33
C TYR A 650 -30.30 -10.33 12.41
N GLU A 651 -29.11 -10.89 12.53
CA GLU A 651 -28.74 -11.83 13.58
C GLU A 651 -27.36 -11.47 14.12
N ASN A 652 -27.17 -11.58 15.44
CA ASN A 652 -25.87 -11.41 16.06
C ASN A 652 -25.60 -12.59 16.98
N LYS A 653 -24.50 -13.30 16.71
CA LYS A 653 -24.00 -14.38 17.56
C LYS A 653 -22.53 -14.13 17.83
N SER A 654 -22.17 -13.93 19.11
CA SER A 654 -20.79 -13.72 19.54
C SER A 654 -20.11 -12.52 18.85
N GLY A 655 -20.78 -11.36 18.77
CA GLY A 655 -20.21 -10.13 18.21
C GLY A 655 -20.10 -10.10 16.67
N LYS A 656 -20.46 -11.19 15.99
CA LYS A 656 -20.41 -11.30 14.52
C LYS A 656 -21.80 -11.08 13.94
N GLY A 657 -22.19 -9.80 13.86
CA GLY A 657 -23.42 -9.38 13.20
C GLY A 657 -23.52 -9.91 11.77
N LYS A 658 -24.69 -10.39 11.40
CA LYS A 658 -25.02 -10.90 10.07
C LYS A 658 -26.31 -10.27 9.58
N ILE A 659 -26.35 -9.94 8.29
CA ILE A 659 -27.57 -9.50 7.61
C ILE A 659 -27.87 -10.51 6.50
N GLY A 660 -29.10 -11.01 6.45
CA GLY A 660 -29.52 -12.00 5.44
C GLY A 660 -28.71 -13.29 5.43
N GLY A 661 -28.00 -13.62 6.52
CA GLY A 661 -27.12 -14.80 6.64
C GLY A 661 -25.64 -14.54 6.33
N GLU A 662 -25.32 -13.39 5.74
CA GLU A 662 -23.95 -12.99 5.37
C GLU A 662 -23.31 -12.13 6.46
N SER A 663 -21.98 -12.26 6.61
CA SER A 663 -21.20 -11.49 7.57
C SER A 663 -21.09 -10.03 7.14
N ILE A 664 -21.16 -9.11 8.10
CA ILE A 664 -20.99 -7.68 7.83
C ILE A 664 -19.49 -7.36 7.72
N ALA A 665 -19.07 -6.67 6.66
CA ALA A 665 -17.70 -6.20 6.55
C ALA A 665 -17.43 -5.10 7.58
N ASP A 666 -16.24 -5.07 8.18
CA ASP A 666 -15.91 -4.11 9.23
C ASP A 666 -16.04 -2.66 8.74
N ASP A 667 -15.67 -2.41 7.49
CA ASP A 667 -15.70 -1.11 6.80
C ASP A 667 -17.04 -0.82 6.07
N ALA A 668 -18.07 -1.65 6.25
CA ALA A 668 -19.36 -1.44 5.60
C ALA A 668 -19.99 -0.09 6.01
N VAL A 669 -20.71 0.54 5.10
CA VAL A 669 -21.47 1.76 5.41
C VAL A 669 -22.88 1.38 5.86
N ILE A 670 -23.23 1.72 7.09
CA ILE A 670 -24.56 1.42 7.64
C ILE A 670 -25.28 2.73 7.94
N PHE A 671 -26.30 3.04 7.15
CA PHE A 671 -27.26 4.09 7.50
C PHE A 671 -28.13 3.59 8.65
N VAL A 672 -28.36 4.44 9.65
CA VAL A 672 -29.19 4.11 10.81
C VAL A 672 -30.18 5.21 11.13
N MET A 673 -31.40 4.80 11.49
CA MET A 673 -32.40 5.64 12.14
C MET A 673 -32.60 5.15 13.57
N ASP A 674 -32.42 6.04 14.54
CA ASP A 674 -32.63 5.72 15.96
C ASP A 674 -34.12 5.79 16.37
N ASN A 675 -34.42 5.43 17.63
CA ASN A 675 -35.78 5.45 18.15
C ASN A 675 -36.39 6.87 18.32
N ASN A 676 -35.60 7.93 18.15
CA ASN A 676 -36.02 9.33 18.16
C ASN A 676 -36.14 9.91 16.73
N ASN A 677 -36.07 9.08 15.69
CA ASN A 677 -36.05 9.46 14.28
C ASN A 677 -34.83 10.32 13.88
N LYS A 678 -33.71 10.18 14.59
CA LYS A 678 -32.43 10.79 14.20
C LYS A 678 -31.71 9.86 13.22
N TYR A 679 -31.21 10.42 12.12
CA TYR A 679 -30.47 9.71 11.10
C TYR A 679 -28.96 9.92 11.25
N SER A 680 -28.18 8.85 11.07
CA SER A 680 -26.71 8.88 11.06
C SER A 680 -26.14 7.72 10.25
N THR A 681 -24.82 7.71 10.06
CA THR A 681 -24.07 6.58 9.49
C THR A 681 -23.15 5.99 10.54
N MET A 682 -22.86 4.70 10.45
CA MET A 682 -21.82 4.03 11.23
C MET A 682 -21.13 2.95 10.38
N THR A 683 -19.99 2.45 10.87
CA THR A 683 -19.28 1.35 10.22
C THR A 683 -19.99 0.02 10.44
N GLY A 684 -19.66 -0.97 9.61
CA GLY A 684 -20.16 -2.33 9.77
C GLY A 684 -19.67 -2.97 11.06
N ALA A 685 -18.42 -2.71 11.46
CA ALA A 685 -17.86 -3.14 12.73
C ALA A 685 -18.70 -2.60 13.92
N ASP A 686 -19.16 -1.35 13.85
CA ASP A 686 -19.96 -0.76 14.92
C ASP A 686 -21.38 -1.28 14.97
N PHE A 687 -21.97 -1.45 13.79
CA PHE A 687 -23.31 -2.01 13.68
C PHE A 687 -23.34 -3.49 14.09
N ALA A 688 -22.26 -4.25 13.82
CA ALA A 688 -22.11 -5.64 14.21
C ALA A 688 -22.06 -5.85 15.73
N LYS A 689 -21.93 -4.79 16.54
CA LYS A 689 -21.94 -4.86 18.00
C LYS A 689 -23.35 -4.75 18.61
N TYR A 690 -24.36 -4.38 17.82
CA TYR A 690 -25.74 -4.31 18.29
C TYR A 690 -26.32 -5.71 18.49
N ASP A 691 -27.01 -5.96 19.60
CA ASP A 691 -27.75 -7.21 19.76
C ASP A 691 -28.99 -7.23 18.84
N LYS A 692 -29.55 -8.43 18.64
CA LYS A 692 -30.70 -8.64 17.76
C LYS A 692 -31.94 -7.84 18.18
N ASP A 693 -32.14 -7.64 19.47
CA ASP A 693 -33.33 -6.97 20.01
C ASP A 693 -33.20 -5.43 19.89
N SER A 694 -31.97 -4.92 19.83
CA SER A 694 -31.68 -3.51 19.59
C SER A 694 -31.92 -3.06 18.14
N VAL A 695 -31.84 -3.97 17.16
CA VAL A 695 -32.13 -3.68 15.74
C VAL A 695 -33.61 -3.94 15.45
N LYS A 696 -34.37 -2.86 15.20
CA LYS A 696 -35.80 -2.94 14.92
C LYS A 696 -36.11 -3.55 13.55
N ALA A 697 -35.36 -3.16 12.52
CA ALA A 697 -35.53 -3.67 11.17
C ALA A 697 -34.34 -3.32 10.28
N ILE A 698 -34.05 -4.18 9.30
CA ILE A 698 -33.23 -3.86 8.14
C ILE A 698 -34.18 -3.43 7.00
N LYS A 699 -33.86 -2.33 6.32
CA LYS A 699 -34.65 -1.78 5.22
C LYS A 699 -34.04 -2.12 3.86
N ASN A 700 -32.72 -2.00 3.78
CA ASN A 700 -31.91 -2.31 2.61
C ASN A 700 -30.62 -3.00 3.08
N ALA A 701 -30.12 -3.96 2.32
CA ALA A 701 -28.83 -4.59 2.57
C ALA A 701 -28.25 -5.15 1.28
N TYR A 702 -26.97 -4.85 1.06
CA TYR A 702 -26.23 -5.22 -0.14
C TYR A 702 -24.88 -5.81 0.24
N ALA A 703 -24.49 -6.87 -0.48
CA ALA A 703 -23.24 -7.57 -0.24
C ALA A 703 -22.45 -7.76 -1.53
N ASN A 704 -21.14 -7.79 -1.37
CA ASN A 704 -20.18 -8.12 -2.42
C ASN A 704 -19.46 -9.41 -2.09
N LYS A 705 -19.13 -10.17 -3.12
CA LYS A 705 -18.38 -11.41 -3.02
C LYS A 705 -16.91 -11.11 -2.82
N ASP A 706 -16.37 -11.56 -1.70
CA ASP A 706 -14.94 -11.65 -1.51
C ASP A 706 -14.41 -12.85 -2.29
N ASN A 707 -13.72 -12.58 -3.40
CA ASN A 707 -13.17 -13.63 -4.26
C ASN A 707 -11.94 -14.33 -3.64
N SER A 708 -11.37 -13.79 -2.56
CA SER A 708 -10.24 -14.42 -1.85
C SER A 708 -10.70 -15.55 -0.94
N THR A 709 -11.81 -15.34 -0.22
CA THR A 709 -12.37 -16.31 0.72
C THR A 709 -13.57 -17.08 0.13
N GLY A 710 -14.17 -16.56 -0.95
CA GLY A 710 -15.37 -17.11 -1.58
C GLY A 710 -16.69 -16.76 -0.87
N TYR A 711 -16.62 -16.07 0.26
CA TYR A 711 -17.78 -15.64 1.05
C TYR A 711 -18.30 -14.28 0.59
N ASN A 712 -19.58 -14.01 0.81
CA ASN A 712 -20.14 -12.68 0.60
C ASN A 712 -19.99 -11.86 1.89
N SER A 713 -19.80 -10.56 1.75
CA SER A 713 -19.72 -9.62 2.86
C SER A 713 -20.65 -8.45 2.63
N VAL A 714 -21.42 -8.07 3.66
CA VAL A 714 -22.31 -6.90 3.60
C VAL A 714 -21.45 -5.65 3.54
N VAL A 715 -21.66 -4.80 2.55
CA VAL A 715 -20.89 -3.55 2.33
C VAL A 715 -21.73 -2.28 2.48
N LEU A 716 -23.06 -2.40 2.32
CA LEU A 716 -24.00 -1.30 2.49
C LEU A 716 -25.30 -1.80 3.11
N ALA A 717 -25.80 -1.13 4.14
CA ALA A 717 -27.13 -1.40 4.66
C ALA A 717 -27.82 -0.15 5.21
N TYR A 718 -29.14 -0.23 5.37
CA TYR A 718 -29.93 0.74 6.11
C TYR A 718 -30.78 0.03 7.17
N ALA A 719 -30.62 0.43 8.43
CA ALA A 719 -31.30 -0.16 9.57
C ALA A 719 -32.06 0.87 10.41
N THR A 720 -33.09 0.40 11.12
CA THR A 720 -33.78 1.16 12.16
C THR A 720 -33.55 0.49 13.51
N LEU A 721 -33.37 1.27 14.57
CA LEU A 721 -33.04 0.78 15.91
C LEU A 721 -34.20 0.98 16.89
N ASN A 722 -34.25 0.15 17.94
CA ASN A 722 -35.19 0.27 19.07
C ASN A 722 -34.68 1.21 20.18
N GLN A 723 -33.41 1.60 20.09
CA GLN A 723 -32.73 2.46 21.05
C GLN A 723 -32.10 3.67 20.34
N LYS A 724 -31.57 4.60 21.14
CA LYS A 724 -30.73 5.70 20.64
C LYS A 724 -29.49 5.09 19.96
N VAL A 725 -28.98 5.72 18.91
CA VAL A 725 -27.68 5.33 18.34
C VAL A 725 -26.62 5.54 19.42
N ASN A 726 -26.15 4.44 19.98
CA ASN A 726 -24.92 4.34 20.74
C ASN A 726 -23.88 3.86 19.74
N SER A 727 -22.97 4.71 19.31
CA SER A 727 -21.77 4.26 18.62
C SER A 727 -21.04 3.31 19.59
N ILE A 728 -21.02 2.02 19.26
CA ILE A 728 -20.33 1.01 20.09
C ILE A 728 -18.83 1.04 19.73
N THR A 729 -18.27 2.23 19.48
CA THR A 729 -16.85 2.56 19.30
C THR A 729 -16.26 3.04 20.61
N SER A 730 -16.55 2.41 21.74
CA SER A 730 -15.96 2.85 23.00
C SER A 730 -14.45 2.65 22.96
N ASN A 731 -13.71 3.65 22.45
CA ASN A 731 -12.29 3.78 22.71
C ASN A 731 -12.18 4.07 24.19
N TYR A 732 -11.28 3.40 24.88
CA TYR A 732 -11.15 3.56 26.32
C TYR A 732 -9.95 4.44 26.62
N GLY A 733 -10.10 5.32 27.60
CA GLY A 733 -9.06 6.21 28.08
C GLY A 733 -8.87 6.07 29.57
N TYR A 734 -7.64 6.32 30.01
CA TYR A 734 -7.25 6.44 31.41
C TYR A 734 -6.75 7.85 31.68
N VAL A 735 -7.40 8.60 32.58
CA VAL A 735 -7.05 10.01 32.84
C VAL A 735 -5.70 10.11 33.56
N THR A 736 -4.69 10.70 32.91
CA THR A 736 -3.33 10.81 33.44
C THR A 736 -2.98 12.20 33.99
N SER A 737 -3.85 13.21 33.85
CA SER A 737 -3.68 14.54 34.46
C SER A 737 -4.88 15.01 35.27
N ALA A 738 -4.76 16.16 35.95
CA ALA A 738 -5.90 16.75 36.65
C ALA A 738 -6.90 17.33 35.63
N VAL A 739 -8.19 17.09 35.86
CA VAL A 739 -9.26 17.64 35.01
C VAL A 739 -9.48 19.11 35.33
N SER A 740 -9.33 19.96 34.31
CA SER A 740 -9.53 21.41 34.39
C SER A 740 -10.69 21.85 33.48
N THR A 741 -11.11 23.11 33.55
CA THR A 741 -12.13 23.66 32.63
C THR A 741 -11.56 24.81 31.81
N THR A 742 -11.91 24.88 30.53
CA THR A 742 -11.48 25.93 29.58
C THR A 742 -12.66 26.42 28.71
N LYS A 743 -12.41 27.33 27.77
CA LYS A 743 -13.37 27.82 26.79
C LYS A 743 -13.11 27.25 25.40
N ASN A 744 -14.14 26.71 24.74
CA ASN A 744 -14.06 26.25 23.35
C ASN A 744 -14.16 27.42 22.35
N LYS A 745 -14.09 27.13 21.04
CA LYS A 745 -14.16 28.12 19.95
C LYS A 745 -15.49 28.91 19.94
N ASP A 746 -16.54 28.35 20.52
CA ASP A 746 -17.87 28.95 20.63
C ASP A 746 -18.10 29.69 21.97
N GLY A 747 -17.10 29.71 22.87
CA GLY A 747 -17.14 30.41 24.16
C GLY A 747 -17.82 29.64 25.30
N GLU A 748 -18.13 28.36 25.11
CA GLU A 748 -18.74 27.48 26.12
C GLU A 748 -17.68 26.93 27.08
N THR A 749 -18.07 26.66 28.34
CA THR A 749 -17.16 26.08 29.34
C THR A 749 -17.12 24.56 29.18
N VAL A 750 -15.96 24.05 28.77
CA VAL A 750 -15.71 22.61 28.55
C VAL A 750 -14.58 22.10 29.44
N SER A 751 -14.34 20.79 29.47
CA SER A 751 -13.25 20.20 30.27
C SER A 751 -11.97 20.04 29.43
N SER A 752 -10.81 20.08 30.08
CA SER A 752 -9.53 19.79 29.45
C SER A 752 -8.61 19.00 30.37
N PHE A 753 -8.02 17.94 29.82
CA PHE A 753 -7.15 17.00 30.53
C PHE A 753 -6.28 16.20 29.54
N THR A 754 -5.40 15.36 30.09
CA THR A 754 -4.56 14.41 29.35
C THR A 754 -4.98 13.00 29.71
N PHE A 755 -4.99 12.10 28.73
CA PHE A 755 -5.31 10.70 28.95
C PHE A 755 -4.44 9.75 28.13
N TRP A 756 -4.43 8.49 28.55
CA TRP A 756 -3.73 7.38 27.93
C TRP A 756 -4.73 6.37 27.36
N ASP A 757 -4.60 5.99 26.09
CA ASP A 757 -5.51 5.05 25.42
C ASP A 757 -4.96 3.60 25.32
N GLY A 758 -3.77 3.35 25.87
CA GLY A 758 -3.05 2.07 25.74
C GLY A 758 -1.90 2.08 24.74
N ALA A 759 -1.89 3.03 23.80
CA ALA A 759 -0.84 3.20 22.78
C ALA A 759 -0.22 4.59 22.77
N THR A 760 -1.04 5.63 22.94
CA THR A 760 -0.65 7.05 22.84
C THR A 760 -1.22 7.89 23.97
N GLU A 761 -0.49 8.94 24.32
CA GLU A 761 -0.92 9.93 25.31
C GLU A 761 -1.53 11.14 24.60
N HIS A 762 -2.82 11.35 24.81
CA HIS A 762 -3.59 12.46 24.24
C HIS A 762 -3.53 13.64 25.19
N LYS A 763 -2.82 14.70 24.78
CA LYS A 763 -2.48 15.85 25.65
C LYS A 763 -3.43 17.00 25.45
N ASP A 764 -3.78 17.63 26.58
CA ASP A 764 -4.57 18.86 26.65
C ASP A 764 -5.82 18.84 25.77
N ILE A 765 -6.49 17.68 25.69
CA ILE A 765 -7.69 17.51 24.89
C ILE A 765 -8.80 18.44 25.39
N MET A 766 -9.74 18.78 24.52
CA MET A 766 -10.93 19.55 24.88
C MET A 766 -12.17 18.70 24.63
N THR A 767 -13.01 18.56 25.66
CA THR A 767 -14.28 17.86 25.52
C THR A 767 -15.33 18.74 24.85
N ASP A 768 -16.38 18.13 24.30
CA ASP A 768 -17.54 18.84 23.76
C ASP A 768 -18.43 19.45 24.86
N GLU A 769 -18.48 18.81 26.05
CA GLU A 769 -19.19 19.32 27.22
C GLU A 769 -18.38 19.22 28.53
N LYS A 770 -18.90 19.78 29.62
CA LYS A 770 -18.26 19.65 30.93
C LYS A 770 -18.50 18.24 31.50
N VAL A 771 -17.43 17.53 31.86
CA VAL A 771 -17.48 16.16 32.41
C VAL A 771 -17.08 16.12 33.88
N SER A 772 -17.46 15.05 34.58
CA SER A 772 -17.19 14.87 36.02
C SER A 772 -16.14 13.78 36.28
N LEU A 773 -15.00 13.86 35.58
CA LEU A 773 -13.88 12.92 35.73
C LEU A 773 -12.77 13.44 36.66
N SER A 774 -11.97 12.54 37.19
CA SER A 774 -10.80 12.76 38.04
C SER A 774 -9.56 12.02 37.51
N LYS A 775 -8.36 12.44 37.94
CA LYS A 775 -7.10 11.74 37.60
C LYS A 775 -7.18 10.29 38.09
N GLY A 776 -6.97 9.35 37.18
CA GLY A 776 -7.04 7.91 37.41
C GLY A 776 -8.38 7.26 37.06
N ASP A 777 -9.34 8.03 36.54
CA ASP A 777 -10.62 7.47 36.09
C ASP A 777 -10.48 6.83 34.70
N ILE A 778 -11.32 5.82 34.46
CA ILE A 778 -11.41 5.09 33.19
C ILE A 778 -12.72 5.48 32.53
N PHE A 779 -12.65 5.87 31.26
CA PHE A 779 -13.75 6.45 30.51
C PHE A 779 -13.75 5.95 29.06
N THR A 780 -14.85 6.17 28.35
CA THR A 780 -14.94 5.97 26.90
C THR A 780 -14.88 7.30 26.18
N TYR A 781 -14.28 7.33 24.99
CA TYR A 781 -14.17 8.55 24.20
C TYR A 781 -14.40 8.34 22.71
N GLU A 782 -14.82 9.43 22.06
CA GLU A 782 -14.90 9.55 20.61
C GLU A 782 -14.33 10.90 20.18
N GLU A 783 -13.41 10.87 19.22
CA GLU A 783 -12.90 12.10 18.59
C GLU A 783 -13.89 12.56 17.52
N ASN A 784 -14.42 13.77 17.70
CA ASN A 784 -15.33 14.40 16.78
C ASN A 784 -14.57 14.97 15.57
N LYS A 785 -15.23 15.11 14.41
CA LYS A 785 -14.62 15.66 13.18
C LYS A 785 -14.02 17.07 13.34
N ASP A 786 -14.37 17.80 14.39
CA ASP A 786 -13.87 19.14 14.70
C ASP A 786 -12.65 19.17 15.65
N GLY A 787 -12.18 17.98 16.07
CA GLY A 787 -11.07 17.77 17.00
C GLY A 787 -11.45 17.85 18.49
N SER A 788 -12.74 17.93 18.83
CA SER A 788 -13.22 17.80 20.21
C SER A 788 -13.45 16.34 20.60
N TYR A 789 -13.57 16.05 21.90
CA TYR A 789 -13.77 14.69 22.39
C TYR A 789 -15.11 14.55 23.13
N THR A 790 -15.95 13.62 22.69
CA THR A 790 -17.13 13.20 23.45
C THR A 790 -16.67 12.16 24.47
N VAL A 791 -16.92 12.39 25.76
CA VAL A 791 -16.38 11.55 26.85
C VAL A 791 -17.48 11.11 27.81
N THR A 792 -17.54 9.81 28.10
CA THR A 792 -18.51 9.21 29.04
C THR A 792 -17.84 8.25 30.01
N GLU A 793 -18.33 8.15 31.25
CA GLU A 793 -17.85 7.15 32.22
C GLU A 793 -18.11 5.72 31.73
N VAL A 794 -17.27 4.77 32.15
CA VAL A 794 -17.40 3.37 31.75
C VAL A 794 -18.39 2.65 32.67
N ASP A 795 -19.49 2.19 32.08
CA ASP A 795 -20.46 1.33 32.74
C ASP A 795 -19.89 -0.08 32.99
N ASN A 796 -20.30 -0.70 34.11
CA ASN A 796 -19.94 -2.08 34.48
C ASN A 796 -18.43 -2.36 34.53
N LEU A 797 -17.61 -1.37 34.87
CA LEU A 797 -16.18 -1.60 35.13
C LEU A 797 -16.01 -2.45 36.41
N LEU A 798 -15.47 -3.66 36.24
CA LEU A 798 -15.30 -4.64 37.31
C LEU A 798 -13.83 -4.76 37.71
N ARG A 799 -13.54 -4.77 39.01
CA ARG A 799 -12.21 -5.08 39.55
C ARG A 799 -11.98 -6.58 39.64
N THR A 800 -10.78 -7.04 39.32
CA THR A 800 -10.42 -8.47 39.34
C THR A 800 -8.92 -8.72 39.59
N ALA A 801 -8.59 -9.98 39.90
CA ALA A 801 -7.26 -10.54 39.80
C ALA A 801 -7.21 -11.57 38.66
N ILE A 802 -6.25 -11.42 37.75
CA ILE A 802 -6.01 -12.36 36.65
C ILE A 802 -5.28 -13.58 37.21
N ILE A 803 -5.86 -14.77 37.13
CA ILE A 803 -5.28 -16.00 37.72
C ILE A 803 -4.78 -17.01 36.69
N ALA A 804 -5.22 -16.89 35.43
CA ALA A 804 -4.66 -17.62 34.31
C ALA A 804 -4.81 -16.81 33.02
N TYR A 805 -3.84 -16.95 32.12
CA TYR A 805 -3.90 -16.39 30.78
C TYR A 805 -3.15 -17.31 29.82
N ASN A 806 -3.77 -17.64 28.69
CA ASN A 806 -3.16 -18.40 27.61
C ASN A 806 -3.09 -17.53 26.35
N GLU A 807 -1.88 -17.05 26.08
CA GLU A 807 -1.60 -16.15 24.95
C GLU A 807 -1.96 -16.75 23.58
N LYS A 808 -1.94 -18.09 23.42
CA LYS A 808 -2.13 -18.72 22.10
C LYS A 808 -3.58 -18.75 21.62
N ASN A 809 -4.53 -18.84 22.54
CA ASN A 809 -5.95 -18.94 22.21
C ASN A 809 -6.80 -17.82 22.83
N GLY A 810 -6.20 -16.98 23.69
CA GLY A 810 -6.87 -15.82 24.27
C GLY A 810 -7.63 -16.13 25.55
N ASP A 811 -7.65 -17.39 26.02
CA ASP A 811 -8.38 -17.76 27.24
C ASP A 811 -7.78 -17.00 28.44
N ILE A 812 -8.63 -16.30 29.18
CA ILE A 812 -8.28 -15.61 30.42
C ILE A 812 -9.22 -16.04 31.53
N ARG A 813 -8.67 -16.22 32.73
CA ARG A 813 -9.44 -16.52 33.92
C ARG A 813 -9.24 -15.45 34.96
N PHE A 814 -10.36 -14.93 35.41
CA PHE A 814 -10.47 -13.97 36.49
C PHE A 814 -10.94 -14.67 37.77
N THR A 815 -10.53 -14.15 38.91
CA THR A 815 -11.21 -14.42 40.17
C THR A 815 -11.87 -13.16 40.68
N ASP A 816 -12.93 -13.32 41.47
CA ASP A 816 -13.63 -12.18 42.05
C ASP A 816 -12.65 -11.40 42.94
N ALA A 817 -12.69 -10.06 42.91
CA ALA A 817 -11.75 -9.21 43.67
C ALA A 817 -11.83 -9.33 45.20
N SER A 818 -12.68 -10.21 45.75
CA SER A 818 -12.61 -10.59 47.15
C SER A 818 -11.37 -11.43 47.39
N LEU A 819 -10.58 -10.97 48.35
CA LEU A 819 -9.39 -11.64 48.87
C LEU A 819 -9.79 -12.92 49.65
N SER A 820 -10.47 -13.86 48.97
CA SER A 820 -11.24 -14.95 49.56
C SER A 820 -10.88 -16.29 48.94
N ASP A 821 -10.51 -17.25 49.77
CA ASP A 821 -10.19 -18.64 49.43
C ASP A 821 -11.38 -19.43 48.82
N LYS A 822 -12.53 -18.78 48.56
CA LYS A 822 -13.81 -19.39 48.13
C LYS A 822 -14.51 -18.69 46.95
N GLY A 823 -13.86 -17.74 46.28
CA GLY A 823 -14.44 -16.99 45.17
C GLY A 823 -14.84 -17.86 43.96
N SER A 824 -15.76 -17.36 43.13
CA SER A 824 -16.12 -17.99 41.85
C SER A 824 -15.21 -17.48 40.75
N ASN A 825 -14.59 -18.38 39.99
CA ASN A 825 -13.79 -18.01 38.83
C ASN A 825 -14.71 -17.60 37.68
N VAL A 826 -14.28 -16.59 36.92
CA VAL A 826 -14.90 -16.19 35.66
C VAL A 826 -13.94 -16.57 34.54
N ASP A 827 -14.35 -17.53 33.72
CA ASP A 827 -13.68 -17.87 32.47
C ASP A 827 -14.15 -16.88 31.40
N ALA A 828 -13.21 -16.32 30.63
CA ALA A 828 -13.48 -15.34 29.60
C ALA A 828 -12.42 -15.43 28.47
N ASP A 829 -12.68 -14.75 27.36
CA ASP A 829 -11.85 -14.75 26.17
C ASP A 829 -11.35 -13.34 25.85
N ILE A 830 -10.03 -13.20 25.64
CA ILE A 830 -9.42 -12.04 25.00
C ILE A 830 -9.38 -12.31 23.49
N THR A 831 -10.02 -11.44 22.72
CA THR A 831 -10.07 -11.52 21.26
C THR A 831 -9.15 -10.45 20.66
N LYS A 832 -9.03 -10.44 19.33
CA LYS A 832 -8.38 -9.35 18.59
C LYS A 832 -9.07 -7.98 18.80
N ASP A 833 -10.32 -7.99 19.27
CA ASP A 833 -11.16 -6.81 19.44
C ASP A 833 -11.16 -6.33 20.92
N THR A 834 -10.50 -7.05 21.82
CA THR A 834 -10.30 -6.64 23.23
C THR A 834 -9.33 -5.47 23.32
N VAL A 835 -9.76 -4.37 23.93
CA VAL A 835 -8.88 -3.23 24.24
C VAL A 835 -8.08 -3.54 25.50
N ILE A 836 -6.74 -3.48 25.43
CA ILE A 836 -5.85 -3.67 26.59
C ILE A 836 -5.15 -2.35 26.91
N ILE A 837 -5.38 -1.83 28.12
CA ILE A 837 -4.72 -0.60 28.60
C ILE A 837 -3.77 -0.93 29.73
N GLY A 838 -2.48 -0.71 29.51
CA GLY A 838 -1.47 -0.76 30.56
C GLY A 838 -1.45 0.50 31.40
N ILE A 839 -1.49 0.37 32.72
CA ILE A 839 -1.37 1.50 33.65
C ILE A 839 -0.37 1.20 34.77
N ASN A 840 0.08 2.27 35.42
CA ASN A 840 0.64 2.28 36.76
C ASN A 840 -0.35 3.04 37.65
N SER A 841 -1.06 2.32 38.53
CA SER A 841 -2.14 2.91 39.33
C SER A 841 -1.64 3.81 40.46
N ASP A 842 -0.41 3.60 40.95
CA ASP A 842 0.22 4.42 41.99
C ASP A 842 0.55 5.83 41.45
N ASP A 843 1.18 5.90 40.28
CA ASP A 843 1.55 7.17 39.63
C ASP A 843 0.40 7.80 38.84
N LYS A 844 -0.66 7.00 38.60
CA LYS A 844 -1.78 7.31 37.71
C LYS A 844 -1.27 7.71 36.32
N ALA A 845 -0.47 6.83 35.74
CA ALA A 845 0.20 7.01 34.44
C ALA A 845 -0.03 5.81 33.51
N GLY A 846 0.09 6.04 32.21
CA GLY A 846 0.02 5.00 31.18
C GLY A 846 1.32 4.20 31.05
N VAL A 847 1.19 2.93 30.66
CA VAL A 847 2.32 2.01 30.41
C VAL A 847 2.13 1.37 29.03
N ALA A 848 3.07 1.60 28.12
CA ALA A 848 3.04 1.04 26.77
C ALA A 848 3.39 -0.46 26.75
N GLY A 849 2.75 -1.21 25.85
CA GLY A 849 3.07 -2.62 25.61
C GLY A 849 2.68 -3.55 26.74
N ALA A 850 1.72 -3.17 27.59
CA ALA A 850 1.24 -4.05 28.65
C ALA A 850 0.50 -5.26 28.08
N VAL A 851 0.79 -6.42 28.66
CA VAL A 851 0.12 -7.70 28.37
C VAL A 851 -0.57 -8.20 29.64
N PRO A 852 -1.58 -9.08 29.55
CA PRO A 852 -2.20 -9.67 30.73
C PRO A 852 -1.14 -10.37 31.59
N THR A 853 -1.03 -9.96 32.84
CA THR A 853 -0.10 -10.55 33.81
C THR A 853 -0.87 -11.29 34.88
N ILE A 854 -0.37 -12.45 35.30
CA ILE A 854 -0.97 -13.20 36.39
C ILE A 854 -0.73 -12.43 37.70
N ALA A 855 -1.80 -12.25 38.46
CA ALA A 855 -1.82 -11.59 39.75
C ALA A 855 -0.91 -12.29 40.76
N ILE A 856 -0.35 -11.50 41.68
CA ILE A 856 0.48 -12.01 42.77
C ILE A 856 -0.42 -12.70 43.80
N GLU A 857 -0.16 -13.99 44.06
CA GLU A 857 -0.77 -14.72 45.17
C GLU A 857 -0.26 -14.15 46.50
N THR A 858 -1.17 -13.93 47.45
CA THR A 858 -0.86 -13.42 48.79
C THR A 858 -0.22 -14.50 49.66
N ASP A 859 0.08 -14.16 50.92
CA ASP A 859 0.52 -15.12 51.93
C ASP A 859 -0.54 -16.20 52.28
N LYS A 860 -1.79 -15.98 51.87
CA LYS A 860 -2.87 -16.98 51.91
C LYS A 860 -3.03 -17.64 50.56
N SER A 861 -2.87 -18.97 50.54
CA SER A 861 -3.00 -19.73 49.30
C SER A 861 -4.43 -19.67 48.75
N GLY A 862 -4.53 -19.45 47.43
CA GLY A 862 -5.78 -19.26 46.71
C GLY A 862 -6.30 -17.82 46.71
N VAL A 863 -5.57 -16.87 47.32
CA VAL A 863 -5.95 -15.46 47.38
C VAL A 863 -4.96 -14.62 46.60
N TYR A 864 -5.47 -13.81 45.67
CA TYR A 864 -4.66 -13.02 44.73
C TYR A 864 -4.90 -11.53 44.90
N GLN A 865 -3.86 -10.72 44.71
CA GLN A 865 -3.97 -9.27 44.70
C GLN A 865 -4.60 -8.81 43.39
N ALA A 866 -5.60 -7.92 43.45
CA ALA A 866 -6.23 -7.40 42.24
C ALA A 866 -5.22 -6.59 41.42
N ASN A 867 -5.12 -6.91 40.14
CA ASN A 867 -4.18 -6.28 39.21
C ASN A 867 -4.86 -5.80 37.93
N ALA A 868 -6.18 -5.93 37.81
CA ALA A 868 -6.89 -5.50 36.61
C ALA A 868 -8.29 -4.97 36.87
N TYR A 869 -8.76 -4.13 35.95
CA TYR A 869 -10.17 -3.91 35.70
C TYR A 869 -10.59 -4.54 34.38
N TYR A 870 -11.84 -4.95 34.27
CA TYR A 870 -12.38 -5.48 33.03
C TYR A 870 -13.83 -5.07 32.80
N VAL A 871 -14.24 -5.09 31.53
CA VAL A 871 -15.63 -4.95 31.08
C VAL A 871 -15.96 -6.15 30.21
N MET A 872 -17.04 -6.87 30.54
CA MET A 872 -17.51 -7.98 29.73
C MET A 872 -18.29 -7.51 28.51
N GLY A 873 -18.08 -8.20 27.39
CA GLY A 873 -18.85 -8.11 26.17
C GLY A 873 -20.05 -9.05 26.14
N ALA A 874 -20.45 -9.42 24.92
CA ALA A 874 -21.51 -10.41 24.73
C ALA A 874 -20.93 -11.83 24.87
N GLY A 875 -21.54 -12.67 25.70
CA GLY A 875 -21.01 -14.00 25.99
C GLY A 875 -19.79 -13.93 26.92
N ASP A 876 -18.74 -14.68 26.59
CA ASP A 876 -17.54 -14.83 27.42
C ASP A 876 -16.41 -13.85 27.01
N GLU A 877 -16.64 -12.94 26.07
CA GLU A 877 -15.62 -11.99 25.58
C GLU A 877 -15.34 -10.85 26.57
N VAL A 878 -14.06 -10.48 26.72
CA VAL A 878 -13.62 -9.26 27.40
C VAL A 878 -13.54 -8.10 26.40
N LYS A 879 -14.29 -7.01 26.65
CA LYS A 879 -14.25 -5.80 25.80
C LYS A 879 -13.09 -4.87 26.15
N LEU A 880 -12.87 -4.67 27.44
CA LEU A 880 -11.79 -3.86 28.00
C LEU A 880 -11.09 -4.67 29.06
N LEU A 881 -9.75 -4.65 29.03
CA LEU A 881 -8.89 -5.11 30.09
C LEU A 881 -7.89 -4.00 30.44
N VAL A 882 -8.01 -3.42 31.63
CA VAL A 882 -7.04 -2.46 32.15
C VAL A 882 -6.10 -3.22 33.09
N VAL A 883 -4.82 -3.32 32.73
CA VAL A 883 -3.82 -4.09 33.48
C VAL A 883 -2.90 -3.13 34.23
N ASP A 884 -2.83 -3.28 35.54
CA ASP A 884 -1.81 -2.64 36.35
C ASP A 884 -0.51 -3.46 36.28
N THR A 885 0.52 -2.87 35.67
CA THR A 885 1.79 -3.54 35.42
C THR A 885 2.66 -3.67 36.68
N TYR A 886 2.40 -2.84 37.69
CA TYR A 886 3.20 -2.77 38.92
C TYR A 886 2.47 -3.36 40.15
N GLY A 887 1.18 -3.67 39.98
CA GLY A 887 0.41 -4.53 40.88
C GLY A 887 -0.25 -3.80 42.04
N ASN A 888 -1.48 -4.24 42.37
CA ASN A 888 -2.42 -3.70 43.37
C ASN A 888 -3.28 -2.49 42.90
N ILE A 889 -4.18 -2.78 41.96
CA ILE A 889 -5.10 -1.79 41.42
C ILE A 889 -6.17 -1.37 42.46
N PRO A 890 -6.53 -0.08 42.61
CA PRO A 890 -7.49 0.39 43.62
C PRO A 890 -8.94 -0.12 43.39
N ALA A 891 -9.84 0.11 44.34
CA ALA A 891 -11.28 -0.15 44.14
C ALA A 891 -11.92 0.93 43.23
N VAL A 892 -12.93 0.57 42.44
CA VAL A 892 -13.56 1.48 41.46
C VAL A 892 -14.52 2.45 42.17
N ASN A 893 -14.56 3.70 41.71
CA ASN A 893 -15.48 4.76 42.17
C ASN A 893 -16.89 4.68 41.52
N SER A 894 -17.36 3.52 41.07
CA SER A 894 -18.66 3.37 40.42
C SER A 894 -19.76 2.92 41.40
N VAL A 895 -20.96 3.51 41.26
CA VAL A 895 -22.10 3.27 42.17
C VAL A 895 -22.91 2.05 41.71
N ILE A 896 -22.86 0.96 42.46
CA ILE A 896 -23.70 -0.23 42.24
C ILE A 896 -24.87 -0.30 43.23
N THR A 897 -26.03 -0.78 42.80
CA THR A 897 -27.19 -1.01 43.70
C THR A 897 -27.23 -2.44 44.18
N VAL A 898 -27.15 -2.63 45.50
CA VAL A 898 -27.29 -3.91 46.21
C VAL A 898 -28.68 -4.01 46.81
N THR A 899 -29.31 -5.18 46.71
CA THR A 899 -30.65 -5.45 47.26
C THR A 899 -30.62 -6.40 48.48
N ASP A 900 -29.51 -7.10 48.72
CA ASP A 900 -29.30 -7.98 49.89
C ASP A 900 -28.06 -7.52 50.70
N PRO A 901 -28.22 -7.09 51.97
CA PRO A 901 -27.12 -6.65 52.82
C PRO A 901 -25.98 -7.65 52.99
N SER A 902 -26.21 -8.97 52.86
CA SER A 902 -25.13 -9.96 52.97
C SER A 902 -24.05 -9.79 51.91
N ASN A 903 -24.42 -9.23 50.75
CA ASN A 903 -23.52 -9.06 49.60
C ASN A 903 -22.65 -7.80 49.72
N LEU A 904 -22.91 -6.93 50.70
CA LEU A 904 -22.17 -5.68 50.87
C LEU A 904 -20.68 -5.92 51.13
N LYS A 905 -20.33 -6.96 51.89
CA LYS A 905 -18.93 -7.28 52.17
C LYS A 905 -18.13 -7.58 50.90
N ASP A 906 -18.72 -8.36 49.99
CA ASP A 906 -18.10 -8.70 48.72
C ASP A 906 -18.11 -7.51 47.76
N THR A 907 -19.14 -6.67 47.85
CA THR A 907 -19.28 -5.45 47.05
C THR A 907 -18.23 -4.40 47.44
N TRP A 908 -17.91 -4.26 48.73
CA TRP A 908 -16.87 -3.33 49.21
C TRP A 908 -15.45 -3.67 48.76
N ASN A 909 -15.19 -4.93 48.40
CA ASN A 909 -13.92 -5.32 47.81
C ASN A 909 -13.78 -4.84 46.36
N LYS A 910 -14.91 -4.52 45.71
CA LYS A 910 -15.00 -4.11 44.30
C LYS A 910 -15.18 -2.60 44.14
N TYR A 911 -15.97 -1.96 45.00
CA TYR A 911 -16.39 -0.57 44.88
C TYR A 911 -16.11 0.27 46.12
N THR A 912 -15.89 1.57 45.95
CA THR A 912 -15.74 2.55 47.03
C THR A 912 -17.06 3.25 47.39
N ASP A 913 -18.00 3.42 46.46
CA ASP A 913 -19.35 3.93 46.69
C ASP A 913 -20.39 2.86 46.30
N VAL A 914 -21.28 2.45 47.22
CA VAL A 914 -22.32 1.46 46.96
C VAL A 914 -23.65 1.98 47.43
N ARG A 915 -24.69 1.70 46.65
CA ARG A 915 -26.08 1.98 46.98
C ARG A 915 -26.75 0.73 47.53
N LEU A 916 -27.44 0.81 48.66
CA LEU A 916 -28.30 -0.24 49.19
C LEU A 916 -29.77 0.17 49.04
N ASP A 917 -30.55 -0.64 48.34
CA ASP A 917 -32.01 -0.51 48.33
C ASP A 917 -32.60 -1.21 49.56
N ALA A 918 -32.78 -0.43 50.62
CA ALA A 918 -33.32 -0.89 51.89
C ALA A 918 -34.80 -1.31 51.81
N SER A 919 -35.51 -1.02 50.70
CA SER A 919 -36.91 -1.43 50.51
C SER A 919 -37.08 -2.95 50.43
N LYS A 920 -35.99 -3.66 50.07
CA LYS A 920 -35.96 -5.12 49.85
C LYS A 920 -35.54 -5.93 51.06
N ILE A 921 -35.10 -5.28 52.14
CA ILE A 921 -34.78 -5.93 53.41
C ILE A 921 -36.09 -6.53 53.98
N SER A 922 -36.04 -7.67 54.66
CA SER A 922 -37.25 -8.32 55.22
C SER A 922 -37.12 -8.71 56.70
N LYS A 923 -35.93 -8.50 57.29
CA LYS A 923 -35.60 -8.81 58.68
C LYS A 923 -34.62 -7.77 59.23
N ALA A 924 -34.38 -7.80 60.54
CA ALA A 924 -33.38 -6.92 61.14
C ALA A 924 -31.97 -7.27 60.63
N GLU A 925 -31.22 -6.28 60.14
CA GLU A 925 -29.88 -6.44 59.57
C GLU A 925 -28.89 -5.41 60.14
N SER A 926 -27.61 -5.76 60.14
CA SER A 926 -26.52 -4.90 60.62
C SER A 926 -25.45 -4.77 59.56
N VAL A 927 -25.10 -3.52 59.22
CA VAL A 927 -24.11 -3.18 58.19
C VAL A 927 -22.97 -2.40 58.83
N ASN A 928 -21.74 -2.73 58.47
CA ASN A 928 -20.57 -1.90 58.79
C ASN A 928 -20.08 -1.22 57.51
N VAL A 929 -19.90 0.11 57.54
CA VAL A 929 -19.31 0.90 56.45
C VAL A 929 -17.84 1.11 56.77
N PRO A 930 -16.92 0.45 56.04
CA PRO A 930 -15.48 0.55 56.29
C PRO A 930 -14.91 1.94 55.99
N ALA A 931 -13.72 2.23 56.52
CA ALA A 931 -12.95 3.42 56.16
C ALA A 931 -12.81 3.56 54.64
N ASP A 932 -12.82 4.81 54.15
CA ASP A 932 -12.71 5.17 52.73
C ASP A 932 -13.85 4.65 51.83
N LYS A 933 -14.94 4.15 52.43
CA LYS A 933 -16.15 3.69 51.71
C LYS A 933 -17.33 4.64 51.92
N THR A 934 -18.15 4.75 50.89
CA THR A 934 -19.42 5.45 50.91
C THR A 934 -20.58 4.46 50.75
N LEU A 935 -21.55 4.49 51.65
CA LEU A 935 -22.81 3.74 51.53
C LEU A 935 -23.97 4.70 51.30
N THR A 936 -24.69 4.54 50.19
CA THR A 936 -25.91 5.28 49.89
C THR A 936 -27.15 4.42 50.16
N LEU A 937 -27.91 4.72 51.22
CA LEU A 937 -29.17 4.06 51.51
C LEU A 937 -30.33 4.68 50.74
N THR A 938 -31.11 3.87 50.04
CA THR A 938 -32.33 4.31 49.34
C THR A 938 -33.51 3.39 49.63
N GLY A 939 -34.74 3.88 49.47
CA GLY A 939 -35.94 3.05 49.61
C GLY A 939 -36.23 2.57 51.05
N THR A 940 -35.65 3.17 52.08
CA THR A 940 -35.94 2.82 53.48
C THR A 940 -37.43 2.99 53.75
N ASN A 941 -38.09 1.92 54.21
CA ASN A 941 -39.52 1.89 54.49
C ASN A 941 -39.81 1.56 55.97
N ASP A 942 -41.04 1.78 56.41
CA ASP A 942 -41.46 1.67 57.82
C ASP A 942 -41.39 0.23 58.38
N THR A 943 -41.16 -0.76 57.51
CA THR A 943 -41.29 -2.18 57.83
C THR A 943 -40.02 -2.82 58.37
N ASN A 944 -38.82 -2.27 58.12
CA ASN A 944 -37.53 -2.96 58.40
C ASN A 944 -36.64 -2.23 59.40
N LYS A 945 -35.91 -2.97 60.26
CA LYS A 945 -34.90 -2.40 61.17
C LYS A 945 -33.49 -2.61 60.60
N LEU A 946 -32.75 -1.53 60.35
CA LEU A 946 -31.37 -1.56 59.86
C LEU A 946 -30.45 -0.87 60.87
N THR A 947 -29.37 -1.54 61.26
CA THR A 947 -28.30 -0.93 62.08
C THR A 947 -27.10 -0.66 61.19
N VAL A 948 -26.54 0.55 61.22
CA VAL A 948 -25.37 0.92 60.42
C VAL A 948 -24.27 1.42 61.32
N THR A 949 -23.10 0.78 61.28
CA THR A 949 -21.87 1.30 61.88
C THR A 949 -21.07 2.02 60.79
N VAL A 950 -20.60 3.23 61.07
CA VAL A 950 -19.81 4.05 60.14
C VAL A 950 -18.44 4.25 60.77
N GLU A 951 -17.42 3.61 60.20
CA GLU A 951 -16.03 3.66 60.70
C GLU A 951 -15.36 5.03 60.43
N SER A 952 -14.20 5.27 61.03
CA SER A 952 -13.37 6.46 60.75
C SER A 952 -13.05 6.56 59.25
N GLY A 953 -13.29 7.72 58.63
CA GLY A 953 -13.05 7.95 57.20
C GLY A 953 -14.14 7.41 56.26
N ALA A 954 -15.20 6.80 56.80
CA ALA A 954 -16.34 6.30 56.02
C ALA A 954 -17.44 7.37 55.85
N THR A 955 -18.27 7.26 54.81
CA THR A 955 -19.43 8.13 54.58
C THR A 955 -20.72 7.34 54.43
N LEU A 956 -21.78 7.71 55.15
CA LEU A 956 -23.13 7.18 54.95
C LEU A 956 -24.03 8.25 54.34
N LYS A 957 -24.48 8.08 53.11
CA LYS A 957 -25.51 8.90 52.46
C LYS A 957 -26.89 8.26 52.69
N VAL A 958 -27.88 9.01 53.15
CA VAL A 958 -29.26 8.52 53.34
C VAL A 958 -30.19 9.30 52.43
N ASN A 959 -30.82 8.60 51.48
CA ASN A 959 -31.72 9.17 50.49
C ASN A 959 -33.14 8.63 50.66
N ALA A 960 -33.89 9.26 51.57
CA ALA A 960 -35.24 8.85 51.97
C ALA A 960 -36.08 10.02 52.47
N THR A 961 -37.38 10.08 52.16
CA THR A 961 -38.22 11.25 52.51
C THR A 961 -38.56 11.33 54.01
N GLN A 962 -38.73 10.21 54.70
CA GLN A 962 -38.97 10.14 56.14
C GLN A 962 -38.63 8.73 56.66
N ILE A 963 -38.00 8.61 57.83
CA ILE A 963 -37.70 7.32 58.46
C ILE A 963 -38.43 7.20 59.80
N THR A 964 -39.24 6.14 59.96
CA THR A 964 -39.96 5.84 61.21
C THR A 964 -39.01 5.55 62.38
N ASP A 965 -39.39 5.99 63.59
CA ASP A 965 -38.62 5.82 64.84
C ASP A 965 -38.11 4.38 65.05
N GLY A 966 -36.82 4.24 65.38
CA GLY A 966 -36.17 2.95 65.69
C GLY A 966 -35.96 1.99 64.50
N LYS A 967 -36.18 2.45 63.26
CA LYS A 967 -36.02 1.64 62.04
C LYS A 967 -34.67 1.78 61.35
N LEU A 968 -33.98 2.91 61.52
CA LEU A 968 -32.57 3.08 61.16
C LEU A 968 -31.82 3.49 62.41
N GLU A 969 -30.83 2.70 62.82
CA GLU A 969 -29.97 2.96 63.97
C GLU A 969 -28.53 3.12 63.50
N ILE A 970 -27.95 4.31 63.67
CA ILE A 970 -26.59 4.62 63.22
C ILE A 970 -25.64 4.69 64.42
N THR A 971 -24.52 3.99 64.32
CA THR A 971 -23.36 4.08 65.21
C THR A 971 -22.22 4.75 64.45
N LEU A 972 -21.81 5.95 64.86
CA LEU A 972 -20.79 6.74 64.15
C LEU A 972 -19.47 6.75 64.94
N LYS A 973 -18.40 6.23 64.32
CA LYS A 973 -17.04 6.23 64.88
C LYS A 973 -16.31 7.54 64.57
N ALA A 974 -15.27 7.81 65.34
CA ALA A 974 -14.51 9.04 65.23
C ALA A 974 -13.94 9.26 63.83
N GLY A 975 -14.29 10.37 63.17
CA GLY A 975 -13.83 10.68 61.80
C GLY A 975 -14.71 10.12 60.66
N GLY A 976 -15.83 9.46 60.95
CA GLY A 976 -16.84 9.09 59.96
C GLY A 976 -17.84 10.22 59.67
N ALA A 977 -18.51 10.18 58.51
CA ALA A 977 -19.48 11.18 58.07
C ALA A 977 -20.87 10.58 57.75
N VAL A 978 -21.93 11.35 58.00
CA VAL A 978 -23.31 11.03 57.58
C VAL A 978 -23.86 12.20 56.78
N VAL A 979 -24.41 11.92 55.60
CA VAL A 979 -24.98 12.88 54.66
C VAL A 979 -26.46 12.51 54.44
N LEU A 980 -27.35 13.48 54.53
CA LEU A 980 -28.78 13.31 54.28
C LEU A 980 -29.14 14.01 52.95
N SER A 981 -30.01 13.40 52.15
CA SER A 981 -30.53 14.05 50.93
C SER A 981 -31.65 15.07 51.23
N ASP A 982 -32.02 15.87 50.23
CA ASP A 982 -33.05 16.91 50.36
C ASP A 982 -34.40 16.35 50.87
N GLY A 983 -34.88 16.91 51.98
CA GLY A 983 -36.11 16.51 52.64
C GLY A 983 -36.01 15.26 53.54
N SER A 984 -34.84 14.63 53.67
CA SER A 984 -34.63 13.45 54.51
C SER A 984 -34.59 13.78 55.99
N VAL A 985 -35.44 13.13 56.79
CA VAL A 985 -35.47 13.27 58.25
C VAL A 985 -35.28 11.92 58.93
N LEU A 986 -34.30 11.83 59.83
CA LEU A 986 -34.10 10.66 60.71
C LEU A 986 -35.11 10.72 61.88
N GLY A 987 -35.80 9.61 62.16
CA GLY A 987 -36.71 9.49 63.31
C GLY A 987 -36.02 9.48 64.68
N LYS A 988 -36.80 9.46 65.76
CA LYS A 988 -36.32 9.36 67.15
C LYS A 988 -35.44 8.11 67.31
N GLY A 989 -34.20 8.31 67.76
CA GLY A 989 -33.20 7.24 67.89
C GLY A 989 -32.38 6.97 66.61
N GLY A 990 -32.38 7.86 65.61
CA GLY A 990 -31.64 7.69 64.37
C GLY A 990 -30.12 7.52 64.53
N ILE A 991 -29.47 8.32 65.37
CA ILE A 991 -28.07 8.10 65.78
C ILE A 991 -28.09 7.63 67.24
N VAL A 992 -27.69 6.38 67.48
CA VAL A 992 -27.85 5.72 68.78
C VAL A 992 -26.60 5.84 69.65
N SER A 993 -25.41 5.97 69.04
CA SER A 993 -24.16 6.26 69.74
C SER A 993 -23.13 6.94 68.82
N CYS A 994 -22.30 7.83 69.38
CA CYS A 994 -21.25 8.55 68.67
C CYS A 994 -19.97 8.62 69.51
N ASP A 995 -18.82 8.28 68.90
CA ASP A 995 -17.50 8.39 69.54
C ASP A 995 -16.79 9.74 69.20
N SER A 996 -17.41 10.63 68.39
CA SER A 996 -16.90 11.98 68.06
C SER A 996 -17.97 12.97 67.55
N ASP A 997 -17.53 14.20 67.20
CA ASP A 997 -18.30 15.29 66.59
C ASP A 997 -19.01 14.87 65.28
N VAL A 998 -20.28 15.27 65.11
CA VAL A 998 -21.11 15.02 63.91
C VAL A 998 -21.07 16.24 62.98
N THR A 999 -20.67 16.08 61.70
CA THR A 999 -20.68 17.18 60.72
C THR A 999 -21.92 17.15 59.83
N ILE A 1000 -22.65 18.27 59.74
CA ILE A 1000 -23.83 18.45 58.85
C ILE A 1000 -23.44 19.33 57.66
N ALA A 1001 -23.65 18.86 56.43
CA ALA A 1001 -23.41 19.61 55.19
C ALA A 1001 -24.72 20.25 54.65
N LYS A 1002 -24.59 21.35 53.88
CA LYS A 1002 -25.71 22.18 53.37
C LYS A 1002 -26.50 21.49 52.24
N THR A 1003 -27.83 21.41 52.38
CA THR A 1003 -28.77 21.19 51.25
C THR A 1003 -30.09 21.97 51.45
N ALA A 1004 -30.99 21.98 50.46
CA ALA A 1004 -31.98 23.03 50.20
C ALA A 1004 -33.25 23.05 51.08
N SER A 1005 -33.47 22.06 51.96
CA SER A 1005 -34.71 21.98 52.75
C SER A 1005 -34.59 21.26 54.10
N GLY A 1006 -33.97 21.93 55.08
CA GLY A 1006 -34.26 21.75 56.51
C GLY A 1006 -33.73 20.47 57.19
N VAL A 1007 -33.48 20.54 58.51
CA VAL A 1007 -32.99 19.38 59.27
C VAL A 1007 -33.56 19.32 60.69
N SER A 1008 -33.87 18.10 61.16
CA SER A 1008 -34.23 17.79 62.55
C SER A 1008 -33.27 16.72 63.10
N TYR A 1009 -32.74 16.93 64.30
CA TYR A 1009 -31.83 15.98 64.95
C TYR A 1009 -32.17 15.80 66.44
N THR A 1010 -31.97 14.58 66.94
CA THR A 1010 -31.84 14.30 68.38
C THR A 1010 -30.52 13.56 68.56
N THR A 1011 -29.54 14.14 69.23
CA THR A 1011 -28.26 13.47 69.50
C THR A 1011 -27.88 13.69 70.97
N SER A 1012 -27.18 12.74 71.58
CA SER A 1012 -26.60 12.89 72.91
C SER A 1012 -25.17 13.47 72.90
N GLY A 1013 -24.60 13.76 71.71
CA GLY A 1013 -23.21 14.20 71.49
C GLY A 1013 -23.07 15.58 70.83
N VAL A 1014 -21.83 16.03 70.63
CA VAL A 1014 -21.48 17.36 70.07
C VAL A 1014 -21.71 17.37 68.54
N VAL A 1015 -22.36 18.41 68.02
CA VAL A 1015 -22.67 18.57 66.58
C VAL A 1015 -21.90 19.78 66.03
N THR A 1016 -21.15 19.62 64.94
CA THR A 1016 -20.36 20.70 64.31
C THR A 1016 -20.92 21.05 62.93
N ILE A 1017 -21.22 22.34 62.69
CA ILE A 1017 -21.74 22.81 61.41
C ILE A 1017 -20.58 23.34 60.56
N GLY A 1018 -20.40 22.71 59.39
CA GLY A 1018 -19.25 23.00 58.52
C GLY A 1018 -19.43 24.19 57.57
N ASP A 1019 -20.68 24.61 57.31
CA ASP A 1019 -21.00 25.57 56.25
C ASP A 1019 -22.22 26.45 56.57
N ASN A 1020 -22.38 27.55 55.82
CA ASN A 1020 -23.49 28.48 56.01
C ASN A 1020 -24.84 27.79 55.74
N TYR A 1021 -25.76 27.85 56.71
CA TYR A 1021 -27.05 27.19 56.66
C TYR A 1021 -28.21 28.19 56.79
N SER A 1022 -29.32 27.93 56.08
CA SER A 1022 -30.56 28.74 56.19
C SER A 1022 -31.78 27.82 56.29
N PHE A 1023 -32.57 27.99 57.35
CA PHE A 1023 -33.86 27.33 57.54
C PHE A 1023 -34.98 28.19 56.92
N SER A 1024 -35.94 27.60 56.21
CA SER A 1024 -37.13 28.29 55.68
C SER A 1024 -38.35 28.10 56.60
N ASP A 1025 -39.47 28.77 56.28
CA ASP A 1025 -40.74 28.74 57.02
C ASP A 1025 -41.30 27.32 57.26
N SER A 1026 -40.88 26.35 56.44
CA SER A 1026 -41.34 24.95 56.46
C SER A 1026 -40.51 24.02 57.36
N ASN A 1027 -39.38 24.50 57.90
CA ASN A 1027 -38.35 23.65 58.51
C ASN A 1027 -38.35 23.79 60.04
N THR A 1028 -38.58 22.69 60.77
CA THR A 1028 -38.46 22.68 62.24
C THR A 1028 -37.03 22.30 62.64
N PHE A 1029 -36.25 23.25 63.14
CA PHE A 1029 -34.96 22.99 63.77
C PHE A 1029 -35.21 22.59 65.23
N VAL A 1030 -34.81 21.39 65.68
CA VAL A 1030 -34.96 20.95 67.08
C VAL A 1030 -33.60 20.53 67.63
N LEU A 1031 -33.19 21.09 68.77
CA LEU A 1031 -31.97 20.74 69.49
C LEU A 1031 -32.35 20.10 70.83
N ASN A 1032 -31.95 18.84 71.03
CA ASN A 1032 -32.05 18.15 72.32
C ASN A 1032 -30.71 17.43 72.55
N GLY A 1033 -29.72 18.10 73.14
CA GLY A 1033 -28.35 17.57 73.32
C GLY A 1033 -27.31 18.65 73.64
N SER A 1034 -26.10 18.27 74.04
CA SER A 1034 -25.04 19.23 74.42
C SER A 1034 -24.16 19.66 73.24
N VAL A 1035 -24.10 20.99 73.01
CA VAL A 1035 -23.09 21.74 72.24
C VAL A 1035 -23.19 21.60 70.70
N VAL A 1036 -23.58 22.70 70.04
CA VAL A 1036 -23.41 22.89 68.58
C VAL A 1036 -22.19 23.78 68.34
N GLY A 1037 -21.15 23.27 67.66
CA GLY A 1037 -19.95 23.98 67.23
C GLY A 1037 -19.95 24.33 65.75
N ALA A 1038 -18.99 25.12 65.27
CA ALA A 1038 -18.75 25.36 63.84
C ALA A 1038 -17.34 25.92 63.57
N LYS A 1039 -17.01 26.13 62.29
CA LYS A 1039 -15.83 26.91 61.87
C LYS A 1039 -16.11 28.41 62.02
N GLU A 1040 -15.10 29.20 62.36
CA GLU A 1040 -15.22 30.65 62.48
C GLU A 1040 -15.74 31.26 61.17
N GLY A 1041 -16.76 32.12 61.27
CA GLY A 1041 -17.43 32.78 60.14
C GLY A 1041 -18.65 32.05 59.58
N VAL A 1042 -18.91 30.79 59.98
CA VAL A 1042 -20.11 30.05 59.53
C VAL A 1042 -21.38 30.72 60.03
N LYS A 1043 -22.41 30.82 59.17
CA LYS A 1043 -23.69 31.46 59.45
C LYS A 1043 -24.84 30.45 59.54
N ILE A 1044 -25.76 30.64 60.47
CA ILE A 1044 -27.06 29.97 60.53
C ILE A 1044 -28.14 31.05 60.42
N THR A 1045 -29.01 30.97 59.42
CA THR A 1045 -30.19 31.84 59.29
C THR A 1045 -31.45 31.04 59.59
N ILE A 1046 -32.27 31.51 60.52
CA ILE A 1046 -33.56 30.91 60.85
C ILE A 1046 -34.62 31.75 60.17
N GLY A 1047 -35.32 31.23 59.16
CA GLY A 1047 -36.34 31.95 58.39
C GLY A 1047 -37.75 31.41 58.58
N GLY A 1048 -38.13 31.05 59.81
CA GLY A 1048 -39.42 30.41 60.16
C GLY A 1048 -39.66 30.32 61.67
N THR A 1049 -40.60 29.45 62.11
CA THR A 1049 -40.96 29.25 63.54
C THR A 1049 -39.82 28.61 64.35
N ALA A 1050 -39.44 29.22 65.47
CA ALA A 1050 -38.36 28.75 66.34
C ALA A 1050 -38.67 27.39 66.98
N PRO A 1051 -37.64 26.58 67.26
CA PRO A 1051 -37.77 25.30 67.95
C PRO A 1051 -38.66 25.39 69.21
N THR A 1052 -39.60 24.46 69.38
CA THR A 1052 -40.38 24.28 70.63
C THR A 1052 -39.98 22.98 71.33
N GLY A 1053 -38.72 22.91 71.79
CA GLY A 1053 -38.22 21.83 72.64
C GLY A 1053 -37.91 22.37 74.05
N THR A 1054 -38.22 21.60 75.09
CA THR A 1054 -38.05 21.97 76.52
C THR A 1054 -36.60 22.21 76.99
N GLY A 1055 -35.60 22.23 76.08
CA GLY A 1055 -34.18 22.40 76.39
C GLY A 1055 -33.46 23.58 75.73
N VAL A 1056 -34.05 24.26 74.75
CA VAL A 1056 -33.33 25.27 73.91
C VAL A 1056 -32.88 26.50 74.71
N GLY A 1057 -33.48 26.74 75.87
CA GLY A 1057 -33.07 27.79 76.81
C GLY A 1057 -31.78 27.51 77.61
N ALA A 1058 -31.17 26.33 77.48
CA ALA A 1058 -29.96 25.95 78.22
C ALA A 1058 -28.73 25.69 77.34
N ASP A 1059 -28.86 25.73 76.00
CA ASP A 1059 -27.77 25.43 75.07
C ASP A 1059 -26.58 26.39 75.25
N LYS A 1060 -25.40 25.81 75.44
CA LYS A 1060 -24.24 26.51 76.05
C LYS A 1060 -23.51 27.49 75.13
N ASN A 1061 -23.93 27.67 73.86
CA ASN A 1061 -23.13 28.34 72.83
C ASN A 1061 -23.84 29.42 71.98
N PHE A 1062 -25.11 29.80 72.23
CA PHE A 1062 -25.78 30.88 71.47
C PHE A 1062 -25.81 32.20 72.25
N TYR A 1063 -25.36 33.28 71.63
CA TYR A 1063 -25.12 34.59 72.25
C TYR A 1063 -25.82 35.71 71.49
N SER A 1064 -26.27 36.72 72.22
CA SER A 1064 -26.97 37.89 71.68
C SER A 1064 -26.04 38.92 71.00
N ALA A 1065 -24.75 38.98 71.36
CA ALA A 1065 -23.73 39.87 70.77
C ALA A 1065 -22.30 39.40 71.10
N ALA A 1066 -21.28 39.87 70.35
CA ALA A 1066 -19.86 39.59 70.59
C ALA A 1066 -19.21 40.64 71.53
N GLY A 1067 -18.36 40.18 72.46
CA GLY A 1067 -17.34 41.02 73.11
C GLY A 1067 -17.74 41.83 74.36
N SER A 1068 -17.70 41.22 75.55
CA SER A 1068 -17.28 41.92 76.79
C SER A 1068 -16.83 40.95 77.89
N ALA A 1069 -15.69 41.24 78.53
CA ALA A 1069 -15.11 40.45 79.60
C ALA A 1069 -15.80 40.72 80.96
N SER A 1070 -17.02 40.21 81.16
CA SER A 1070 -17.60 39.98 82.50
C SER A 1070 -19.02 39.43 82.38
N ALA A 1071 -19.26 38.25 82.98
CA ALA A 1071 -20.53 37.52 83.07
C ALA A 1071 -21.15 37.06 81.74
N GLN A 1072 -21.60 35.81 81.69
CA GLN A 1072 -22.32 35.17 80.58
C GLN A 1072 -23.20 36.18 79.81
N GLY A 1073 -22.79 36.56 78.59
CA GLY A 1073 -23.68 37.26 77.67
C GLY A 1073 -25.00 36.50 77.63
N THR A 1074 -26.12 37.20 77.83
CA THR A 1074 -27.45 36.61 77.96
C THR A 1074 -27.68 35.61 76.83
N LYS A 1075 -27.70 34.32 77.17
CA LYS A 1075 -27.95 33.24 76.21
C LYS A 1075 -29.27 33.54 75.51
N ALA A 1076 -29.21 33.79 74.22
CA ALA A 1076 -30.41 34.07 73.45
C ALA A 1076 -31.07 32.71 73.13
N ALA A 1077 -32.35 32.57 73.44
CA ALA A 1077 -33.16 31.54 72.80
C ALA A 1077 -33.12 31.78 71.28
N LEU A 1078 -33.08 30.71 70.48
CA LEU A 1078 -33.14 30.80 69.02
C LEU A 1078 -34.42 31.56 68.62
N GLN A 1079 -34.27 32.61 67.81
CA GLN A 1079 -35.38 33.46 67.36
C GLN A 1079 -35.69 33.24 65.88
N ASN A 1080 -36.97 33.35 65.52
CA ASN A 1080 -37.42 33.40 64.13
C ASN A 1080 -36.71 34.55 63.40
N ASN A 1081 -36.52 34.40 62.09
CA ASN A 1081 -35.98 35.42 61.18
C ASN A 1081 -34.66 36.04 61.66
N SER A 1082 -33.77 35.23 62.21
CA SER A 1082 -32.50 35.67 62.80
C SER A 1082 -31.30 34.91 62.23
N THR A 1083 -30.20 35.62 61.99
CA THR A 1083 -28.92 35.01 61.59
C THR A 1083 -27.97 34.98 62.78
N TYR A 1084 -27.29 33.86 62.97
CA TYR A 1084 -26.24 33.66 63.97
C TYR A 1084 -24.96 33.27 63.24
N VAL A 1085 -23.80 33.75 63.71
CA VAL A 1085 -22.50 33.47 63.12
C VAL A 1085 -21.58 32.90 64.17
N TRP A 1086 -20.94 31.78 63.86
CA TRP A 1086 -19.97 31.17 64.75
C TRP A 1086 -18.68 31.99 64.76
N GLY A 1087 -18.24 32.41 65.94
CA GLY A 1087 -17.01 33.16 66.09
C GLY A 1087 -16.58 33.32 67.54
N THR A 1088 -15.55 34.13 67.74
CA THR A 1088 -15.03 34.44 69.07
C THR A 1088 -16.05 35.26 69.88
N VAL A 1089 -16.46 34.75 71.04
CA VAL A 1089 -17.49 35.36 71.89
C VAL A 1089 -16.87 36.16 73.04
N TYR A 1090 -15.77 35.67 73.63
CA TYR A 1090 -14.99 36.37 74.66
C TYR A 1090 -13.53 35.92 74.68
N THR A 1091 -12.64 36.78 75.16
CA THR A 1091 -11.24 36.44 75.52
C THR A 1091 -11.14 36.60 77.04
N ASP A 1092 -10.76 35.55 77.77
CA ASP A 1092 -10.54 35.67 79.21
C ASP A 1092 -9.21 36.36 79.52
N GLY A 1093 -8.98 36.70 80.80
CA GLY A 1093 -7.76 37.38 81.25
C GLY A 1093 -6.47 36.57 81.12
N SER A 1094 -6.55 35.29 80.70
CA SER A 1094 -5.40 34.44 80.37
C SER A 1094 -5.07 34.41 78.88
N GLY A 1095 -5.87 35.09 78.05
CA GLY A 1095 -5.74 35.07 76.59
C GLY A 1095 -6.47 33.90 75.91
N ALA A 1096 -7.23 33.09 76.66
CA ALA A 1096 -8.01 32.00 76.08
C ALA A 1096 -9.33 32.53 75.51
N THR A 1097 -9.61 32.21 74.24
CA THR A 1097 -10.82 32.62 73.53
C THR A 1097 -11.90 31.54 73.61
N GLY A 1098 -13.12 31.91 74.03
CA GLY A 1098 -14.31 31.06 73.94
C GLY A 1098 -15.07 31.29 72.63
N MET A 1099 -15.45 30.22 71.92
CA MET A 1099 -16.22 30.29 70.67
C MET A 1099 -17.71 29.98 70.87
N GLY A 1100 -18.55 30.54 69.99
CA GLY A 1100 -20.01 30.38 70.04
C GLY A 1100 -20.73 31.05 68.87
N TRP A 1101 -22.02 30.75 68.73
CA TRP A 1101 -22.93 31.34 67.76
C TRP A 1101 -23.39 32.72 68.24
N VAL A 1102 -22.92 33.77 67.60
CA VAL A 1102 -23.29 35.16 67.90
C VAL A 1102 -24.38 35.61 66.94
N LYS A 1103 -25.52 36.05 67.46
CA LYS A 1103 -26.58 36.68 66.65
C LYS A 1103 -25.99 37.89 65.91
N GLN A 1104 -26.20 37.95 64.60
CA GLN A 1104 -25.87 39.10 63.76
C GLN A 1104 -27.04 40.09 63.68
#